data_AF-A0A9E5TRA7-F1
#
_entry.id   AF-A0A9E5TRA7-F1
#
_cell.length_a   1.000
_cell.length_b   1.000
_cell.length_c   1.000
_cell.angle_alpha   90.00
_cell.angle_beta   90.00
_cell.angle_gamma   90.00
#
_symmetry.space_group_name_H-M   'P 1'
#
loop_
_entity.id
_entity.type
_entity.pdbx_description
1 polymer ?
#
loop_
_entity_poly.entity_id
_entity_poly.type
_entity_poly.pdbx_seq_one_letter_code
_entity_poly.pdbx_strand_id
1 'polypeptide(L)'
;MAGKAKALIQPASNKERRLPTARWKVGDLIQDRYEVYDIQSGGIGIVYVVYDHNHRIPYAIKTLQDRHLVNPTAVEGFIREAEVWVKLGRHPNIVRAVCVDRIDDRPYIFLECILGSSLKRILSKEPPNPRTTLNYAIQFCRGMVHAQEQIRDFAHLDVKPENCMLTQDGILKVTDFSLSRALFAWHAAPGYRRSTGRSGAAKNENLAGTFPYMSPEQFLDLEGADRHSDIYAFGVLLYEMLTGRRPLFARTAREWRDVHLKVTPVGPRTMVPSVSKELNDLTMSCLNKDPADRPDNFGVIAKSLELILWEEFHEEIPSPTPEQLESWEYSNMGVSLCHLGRVTEAISFFDRALSKSSADPHAWLNKGVALGTLGNSAGEIECYERALAIVPEYAAAWYNKGLALYKLGRFEEAILCYDRSLAINPHQAEVWLNKGIALSGLGRSKEEVMCYERATVIQPSHVRAWVSKAAALMNLELFEEAKACCDRALALAPKTAEAWVNKASALGALKRFDEAIHCCEKAVALDPQLCEAWICKGLALGGLGRFPEETRCYEKTLDINPSHFEAWYRKGFALNNMGRFEEAISCYDQALGIKPKDTEVWVKKGLSLSAKSRFEEAVACFDRALNIDSRHAEAWLNKGLTLRNLGSGSRGDQCIQRAIALDPTLLS
;
A
#
# COMPACT_ATOMS: atom_id res chain seq x y z
N MET A 1 -19.58 22.16 22.78
CA MET A 1 -19.99 21.61 21.46
C MET A 1 -19.62 20.13 21.26
N ALA A 2 -18.52 19.61 21.80
CA ALA A 2 -18.09 18.20 21.65
C ALA A 2 -19.15 17.15 22.07
N GLY A 3 -19.86 17.37 23.18
CA GLY A 3 -20.93 16.47 23.65
C GLY A 3 -22.17 16.41 22.74
N LYS A 4 -22.43 17.47 21.95
CA LYS A 4 -23.58 17.50 21.02
C LYS A 4 -23.32 16.64 19.78
N ALA A 5 -22.12 16.67 19.21
CA ALA A 5 -21.77 15.85 18.03
C ALA A 5 -21.78 14.35 18.34
N LYS A 6 -21.28 13.94 19.52
CA LYS A 6 -21.32 12.55 19.98
C LYS A 6 -22.74 12.06 20.27
N ALA A 7 -23.62 12.93 20.78
CA ALA A 7 -25.03 12.61 21.04
C ALA A 7 -25.88 12.42 19.77
N LEU A 8 -25.40 12.90 18.61
CA LEU A 8 -26.10 12.74 17.33
C LEU A 8 -26.01 11.33 16.75
N ILE A 9 -25.02 10.53 17.16
CA ILE A 9 -24.94 9.12 16.80
C ILE A 9 -25.53 8.30 17.94
N GLN A 10 -26.67 7.65 17.71
CA GLN A 10 -27.21 6.71 18.69
C GLN A 10 -26.44 5.39 18.61
N PRO A 11 -25.88 4.88 19.71
CA PRO A 11 -25.28 3.55 19.69
C PRO A 11 -26.36 2.54 19.32
N ALA A 12 -26.02 1.57 18.46
CA ALA A 12 -26.92 0.47 18.17
C ALA A 12 -27.42 -0.13 19.49
N SER A 13 -28.72 -0.42 19.60
CA SER A 13 -29.38 -0.89 20.84
C SER A 13 -28.81 -2.21 21.39
N ASN A 14 -27.83 -2.79 20.72
CA ASN A 14 -27.15 -4.01 21.11
C ASN A 14 -25.62 -3.83 20.95
N LYS A 15 -24.93 -3.50 22.05
CA LYS A 15 -23.46 -3.34 22.10
C LYS A 15 -22.68 -4.61 21.72
N GLU A 16 -23.36 -5.74 21.56
CA GLU A 16 -22.77 -7.03 21.20
C GLU A 16 -22.97 -7.44 19.72
N ARG A 17 -23.46 -6.55 18.85
CA ARG A 17 -23.70 -6.89 17.43
C ARG A 17 -22.38 -7.15 16.68
N ARG A 18 -21.88 -8.38 16.73
CA ARG A 18 -20.75 -8.86 15.92
C ARG A 18 -21.28 -9.38 14.58
N LEU A 19 -21.01 -8.65 13.50
CA LEU A 19 -21.16 -9.18 12.15
C LEU A 19 -19.96 -10.10 11.86
N PRO A 20 -20.13 -11.38 11.48
CA PRO A 20 -19.02 -12.32 11.28
C PRO A 20 -18.00 -11.87 10.21
N THR A 21 -18.43 -11.01 9.30
CA THR A 21 -17.61 -10.45 8.21
C THR A 21 -16.98 -9.09 8.56
N ALA A 22 -17.19 -8.60 9.78
CA ALA A 22 -16.65 -7.33 10.27
C ALA A 22 -15.36 -7.55 11.06
N ARG A 23 -14.35 -6.73 10.74
CA ARG A 23 -13.06 -6.73 11.42
C ARG A 23 -13.18 -6.14 12.83
N TRP A 24 -13.99 -5.10 12.99
CA TRP A 24 -14.23 -4.41 14.26
C TRP A 24 -15.67 -4.56 14.73
N LYS A 25 -15.88 -4.37 16.03
CA LYS A 25 -17.17 -4.39 16.71
C LYS A 25 -17.54 -3.00 17.20
N VAL A 26 -18.81 -2.81 17.53
CA VAL A 26 -19.28 -1.60 18.21
C VAL A 26 -18.51 -1.44 19.53
N GLY A 27 -17.96 -0.26 19.76
CA GLY A 27 -17.12 0.09 20.90
C GLY A 27 -15.61 -0.04 20.66
N ASP A 28 -15.17 -0.68 19.57
CA ASP A 28 -13.75 -0.75 19.23
C ASP A 28 -13.21 0.61 18.77
N LEU A 29 -11.91 0.84 18.97
CA LEU A 29 -11.16 1.99 18.43
C LEU A 29 -10.31 1.55 17.23
N ILE A 30 -10.55 2.13 16.06
CA ILE A 30 -9.71 1.95 14.88
C ILE A 30 -8.57 2.97 14.96
N GLN A 31 -7.32 2.49 14.88
CA GLN A 31 -6.09 3.30 14.99
C GLN A 31 -6.08 4.24 16.23
N ASP A 32 -6.61 3.76 17.37
CA ASP A 32 -6.73 4.53 18.62
C ASP A 32 -7.45 5.89 18.47
N ARG A 33 -8.26 6.06 17.41
CA ARG A 33 -8.86 7.35 17.02
C ARG A 33 -10.35 7.27 16.72
N TYR A 34 -10.78 6.27 15.94
CA TYR A 34 -12.16 6.19 15.46
C TYR A 34 -12.96 5.16 16.27
N GLU A 35 -13.87 5.62 17.11
CA GLU A 35 -14.72 4.76 17.95
C GLU A 35 -15.92 4.27 17.13
N VAL A 36 -16.17 2.95 17.09
CA VAL A 36 -17.24 2.36 16.27
C VAL A 36 -18.60 2.40 16.99
N TYR A 37 -19.63 2.96 16.33
CA TYR A 37 -20.99 3.15 16.87
C TYR A 37 -22.05 2.26 16.23
N ASP A 38 -21.95 2.03 14.92
CA ASP A 38 -22.86 1.16 14.17
C ASP A 38 -22.11 0.48 13.03
N ILE A 39 -22.64 -0.67 12.60
CA ILE A 39 -22.04 -1.48 11.55
C ILE A 39 -23.15 -1.95 10.61
N GLN A 40 -23.00 -1.58 9.34
CA GLN A 40 -23.92 -1.93 8.27
C GLN A 40 -23.20 -2.76 7.22
N SER A 41 -23.85 -3.81 6.71
CA SER A 41 -23.28 -4.68 5.69
C SER A 41 -24.26 -4.87 4.54
N GLY A 42 -23.77 -4.76 3.30
CA GLY A 42 -24.55 -4.97 2.09
C GLY A 42 -23.64 -5.31 0.91
N GLY A 43 -24.04 -6.29 0.09
CA GLY A 43 -23.24 -6.76 -1.04
C GLY A 43 -21.82 -7.20 -0.62
N ILE A 44 -20.81 -6.55 -1.22
CA ILE A 44 -19.37 -6.80 -1.01
C ILE A 44 -18.76 -5.95 0.12
N GLY A 45 -19.44 -4.89 0.54
CA GLY A 45 -18.90 -3.88 1.44
C GLY A 45 -19.43 -4.00 2.87
N ILE A 46 -18.72 -3.34 3.77
CA ILE A 46 -19.11 -3.07 5.14
C ILE A 46 -18.89 -1.58 5.42
N VAL A 47 -19.81 -0.98 6.15
CA VAL A 47 -19.78 0.44 6.54
C VAL A 47 -19.80 0.50 8.06
N TYR A 48 -18.80 1.17 8.62
CA TYR A 48 -18.71 1.48 10.04
C TYR A 48 -19.11 2.94 10.25
N VAL A 49 -20.13 3.20 11.06
CA VAL A 49 -20.37 4.55 11.57
C VAL A 49 -19.46 4.76 12.76
N VAL A 50 -18.61 5.76 12.71
CA VAL A 50 -17.58 6.01 13.71
C VAL A 50 -17.61 7.45 14.21
N TYR A 51 -17.09 7.66 15.42
CA TYR A 51 -16.79 8.98 15.96
C TYR A 51 -15.28 9.21 15.97
N ASP A 52 -14.82 10.26 15.27
CA ASP A 52 -13.41 10.67 15.31
C ASP A 52 -13.14 11.53 16.54
N HIS A 53 -12.36 11.03 17.48
CA HIS A 53 -12.02 11.76 18.70
C HIS A 53 -11.12 12.97 18.48
N ASN A 54 -10.36 13.00 17.39
CA ASN A 54 -9.46 14.12 17.09
C ASN A 54 -10.24 15.33 16.56
N HIS A 55 -11.08 15.11 15.54
CA HIS A 55 -11.87 16.18 14.93
C HIS A 55 -13.25 16.36 15.58
N ARG A 56 -13.65 15.45 16.46
CA ARG A 56 -14.91 15.47 17.21
C ARG A 56 -16.16 15.44 16.32
N ILE A 57 -16.09 14.72 15.20
CA ILE A 57 -17.14 14.60 14.20
C ILE A 57 -17.38 13.13 13.79
N PRO A 58 -18.60 12.79 13.35
CA PRO A 58 -18.93 11.46 12.86
C PRO A 58 -18.46 11.21 11.42
N TYR A 59 -18.05 9.98 11.12
CA TYR A 59 -17.79 9.51 9.76
C TYR A 59 -18.51 8.19 9.46
N ALA A 60 -18.73 7.92 8.18
CA ALA A 60 -19.04 6.58 7.70
C ALA A 60 -17.82 6.02 6.97
N ILE A 61 -17.18 5.00 7.54
CA ILE A 61 -16.01 4.35 6.95
C ILE A 61 -16.47 3.12 6.17
N LYS A 62 -16.31 3.13 4.84
CA LYS A 62 -16.61 1.99 3.97
C LYS A 62 -15.34 1.21 3.64
N THR A 63 -15.43 -0.13 3.68
CA THR A 63 -14.38 -1.04 3.21
C THR A 63 -14.98 -2.34 2.69
N LEU A 64 -14.17 -3.22 2.10
CA LEU A 64 -14.56 -4.57 1.68
C LEU A 64 -14.85 -5.47 2.87
N GLN A 65 -15.68 -6.50 2.73
CA GLN A 65 -15.74 -7.57 3.73
C GLN A 65 -14.50 -8.48 3.62
N ASP A 66 -14.07 -9.07 4.73
CA ASP A 66 -12.81 -9.84 4.81
C ASP A 66 -12.74 -10.99 3.78
N ARG A 67 -13.87 -11.66 3.54
CA ARG A 67 -14.00 -12.74 2.55
C ARG A 67 -13.68 -12.33 1.10
N HIS A 68 -13.72 -11.04 0.78
CA HIS A 68 -13.47 -10.52 -0.56
C HIS A 68 -12.04 -10.01 -0.76
N LEU A 69 -11.26 -9.83 0.32
CA LEU A 69 -9.87 -9.35 0.24
C LEU A 69 -8.95 -10.33 -0.49
N VAL A 70 -9.27 -11.62 -0.45
CA VAL A 70 -8.52 -12.67 -1.16
C VAL A 70 -8.80 -12.70 -2.66
N ASN A 71 -9.77 -11.94 -3.15
CA ASN A 71 -10.12 -11.87 -4.56
C ASN A 71 -9.56 -10.55 -5.15
N PRO A 72 -8.46 -10.60 -5.93
CA PRO A 72 -7.83 -9.40 -6.49
C PRO A 72 -8.78 -8.57 -7.34
N THR A 73 -9.65 -9.25 -8.09
CA THR A 73 -10.71 -8.61 -8.87
C THR A 73 -11.59 -7.80 -7.93
N ALA A 74 -12.07 -8.37 -6.82
CA ALA A 74 -12.92 -7.63 -5.89
C ALA A 74 -12.25 -6.45 -5.19
N VAL A 75 -10.95 -6.55 -4.93
CA VAL A 75 -10.15 -5.43 -4.45
C VAL A 75 -10.09 -4.30 -5.47
N GLU A 76 -9.81 -4.61 -6.74
CA GLU A 76 -9.76 -3.61 -7.82
C GLU A 76 -11.12 -2.94 -8.06
N GLY A 77 -12.22 -3.70 -8.01
CA GLY A 77 -13.58 -3.14 -8.11
C GLY A 77 -13.88 -2.12 -7.02
N PHE A 78 -13.43 -2.38 -5.78
CA PHE A 78 -13.55 -1.43 -4.68
C PHE A 78 -12.65 -0.21 -4.84
N ILE A 79 -11.41 -0.39 -5.31
CA ILE A 79 -10.46 0.71 -5.61
C ILE A 79 -11.08 1.67 -6.62
N ARG A 80 -11.68 1.15 -7.70
CA ARG A 80 -12.38 1.98 -8.69
C ARG A 80 -13.63 2.66 -8.12
N GLU A 81 -14.36 2.00 -7.23
CA GLU A 81 -15.49 2.65 -6.55
C GLU A 81 -14.99 3.84 -5.72
N ALA A 82 -13.91 3.65 -4.94
CA ALA A 82 -13.27 4.71 -4.18
C ALA A 82 -12.78 5.86 -5.08
N GLU A 83 -12.26 5.54 -6.27
CA GLU A 83 -11.83 6.52 -7.26
C GLU A 83 -12.99 7.40 -7.73
N VAL A 84 -14.16 6.81 -8.00
CA VAL A 84 -15.40 7.54 -8.32
C VAL A 84 -15.75 8.49 -7.19
N TRP A 85 -15.78 8.00 -5.95
CA TRP A 85 -16.06 8.83 -4.77
C TRP A 85 -15.11 10.02 -4.63
N VAL A 86 -13.82 9.80 -4.83
CA VAL A 86 -12.81 10.87 -4.79
C VAL A 86 -13.06 11.90 -5.89
N LYS A 87 -13.27 11.46 -7.14
CA LYS A 87 -13.47 12.34 -8.31
C LYS A 87 -14.76 13.16 -8.24
N LEU A 88 -15.81 12.63 -7.62
CA LEU A 88 -17.06 13.36 -7.42
C LEU A 88 -16.89 14.59 -6.52
N GLY A 89 -15.90 14.62 -5.61
CA GLY A 89 -15.62 15.81 -4.80
C GLY A 89 -16.81 16.27 -3.93
N ARG A 90 -16.87 17.57 -3.62
CA ARG A 90 -17.91 18.17 -2.78
C ARG A 90 -19.12 18.56 -3.63
N HIS A 91 -20.30 18.05 -3.26
CA HIS A 91 -21.59 18.52 -3.77
C HIS A 91 -22.69 18.34 -2.71
N PRO A 92 -23.66 19.26 -2.55
CA PRO A 92 -24.68 19.14 -1.51
C PRO A 92 -25.59 17.92 -1.64
N ASN A 93 -25.83 17.47 -2.88
CA ASN A 93 -26.71 16.33 -3.18
C ASN A 93 -25.99 15.02 -3.51
N ILE A 94 -24.68 14.94 -3.26
CA ILE A 94 -23.92 13.69 -3.28
C ILE A 94 -23.28 13.53 -1.91
N VAL A 95 -23.21 12.31 -1.40
CA VAL A 95 -22.41 12.04 -0.21
C VAL A 95 -20.94 12.35 -0.53
N ARG A 96 -20.24 13.03 0.36
CA ARG A 96 -18.84 13.39 0.16
C ARG A 96 -17.90 12.29 0.65
N ALA A 97 -16.91 11.93 -0.17
CA ALA A 97 -15.69 11.31 0.33
C ALA A 97 -14.72 12.38 0.86
N VAL A 98 -14.35 12.24 2.12
CA VAL A 98 -13.45 13.14 2.83
C VAL A 98 -12.00 12.77 2.52
N CYS A 99 -11.68 11.48 2.57
CA CYS A 99 -10.41 10.92 2.13
C CYS A 99 -10.52 9.42 1.86
N VAL A 100 -9.49 8.87 1.22
CA VAL A 100 -9.22 7.44 1.15
C VAL A 100 -7.87 7.16 1.80
N ASP A 101 -7.82 6.16 2.64
CA ASP A 101 -6.60 5.76 3.35
C ASP A 101 -6.44 4.23 3.36
N ARG A 102 -5.26 3.73 3.72
CA ARG A 102 -4.98 2.31 3.92
C ARG A 102 -4.65 2.02 5.37
N ILE A 103 -5.37 1.07 5.97
CA ILE A 103 -5.10 0.56 7.32
C ILE A 103 -4.76 -0.92 7.20
N ASP A 104 -3.52 -1.28 7.54
CA ASP A 104 -2.95 -2.63 7.32
C ASP A 104 -3.13 -3.10 5.86
N ASP A 105 -2.70 -2.27 4.92
CA ASP A 105 -2.80 -2.48 3.46
C ASP A 105 -4.22 -2.61 2.89
N ARG A 106 -5.26 -2.46 3.71
CA ARG A 106 -6.65 -2.48 3.24
C ARG A 106 -7.16 -1.08 2.96
N PRO A 107 -7.82 -0.82 1.81
CA PRO A 107 -8.37 0.49 1.51
C PRO A 107 -9.66 0.78 2.29
N TYR A 108 -9.78 2.03 2.72
CA TYR A 108 -10.91 2.57 3.47
C TYR A 108 -11.35 3.90 2.85
N ILE A 109 -12.64 4.03 2.57
CA ILE A 109 -13.24 5.29 2.11
C ILE A 109 -13.89 5.95 3.32
N PHE A 110 -13.40 7.14 3.68
CA PHE A 110 -13.98 7.96 4.73
C PHE A 110 -15.03 8.86 4.11
N LEU A 111 -16.30 8.59 4.41
CA LEU A 111 -17.44 9.35 3.94
C LEU A 111 -17.98 10.26 5.05
N GLU A 112 -18.58 11.39 4.66
CA GLU A 112 -19.40 12.15 5.59
C GLU A 112 -20.52 11.27 6.16
N CYS A 113 -20.85 11.47 7.44
CA CYS A 113 -21.93 10.73 8.08
C CYS A 113 -23.26 11.47 7.89
N ILE A 114 -24.25 10.80 7.28
CA ILE A 114 -25.59 11.34 7.10
C ILE A 114 -26.49 10.93 8.28
N LEU A 115 -26.83 11.89 9.13
CA LEU A 115 -27.57 11.69 10.39
C LEU A 115 -29.11 11.65 10.24
N GLY A 116 -29.60 11.19 9.09
CA GLY A 116 -31.04 11.08 8.81
C GLY A 116 -31.48 9.67 8.39
N SER A 117 -32.28 9.56 7.34
CA SER A 117 -32.91 8.29 6.92
C SER A 117 -32.74 8.03 5.44
N SER A 118 -32.69 6.76 5.03
CA SER A 118 -32.81 6.42 3.61
C SER A 118 -34.22 6.74 3.11
N LEU A 119 -34.31 7.10 1.82
CA LEU A 119 -35.58 7.34 1.15
C LEU A 119 -36.47 6.09 1.18
N LYS A 120 -35.89 4.88 1.09
CA LYS A 120 -36.62 3.62 1.31
C LYS A 120 -37.41 3.61 2.61
N ARG A 121 -36.77 3.98 3.72
CA ARG A 121 -37.40 3.95 5.04
C ARG A 121 -38.49 5.03 5.15
N ILE A 122 -38.35 6.14 4.44
CA ILE A 122 -39.39 7.18 4.36
C ILE A 122 -40.59 6.64 3.58
N LEU A 123 -40.39 6.12 2.38
CA LEU A 123 -41.44 5.54 1.53
C LEU A 123 -42.17 4.36 2.19
N SER A 124 -41.48 3.59 3.04
CA SER A 124 -42.12 2.50 3.80
C SER A 124 -43.10 2.96 4.88
N LYS A 125 -43.03 4.23 5.30
CA LYS A 125 -43.96 4.83 6.26
C LYS A 125 -45.13 5.49 5.51
N GLU A 126 -44.80 6.46 4.68
CA GLU A 126 -45.77 7.24 3.91
C GLU A 126 -45.06 7.89 2.70
N PRO A 127 -45.66 7.87 1.51
CA PRO A 127 -45.09 8.59 0.37
C PRO A 127 -45.15 10.11 0.59
N PRO A 128 -44.12 10.86 0.14
CA PRO A 128 -44.13 12.32 0.19
C PRO A 128 -45.25 12.92 -0.67
N ASN A 129 -45.76 14.07 -0.25
CA ASN A 129 -46.69 14.85 -1.07
C ASN A 129 -46.00 15.41 -2.34
N PRO A 130 -46.74 15.82 -3.38
CA PRO A 130 -46.15 16.27 -4.64
C PRO A 130 -45.09 17.36 -4.50
N ARG A 131 -45.33 18.37 -3.63
CA ARG A 131 -44.37 19.43 -3.32
C ARG A 131 -43.04 18.89 -2.77
N THR A 132 -43.10 17.98 -1.81
CA THR A 132 -41.91 17.36 -1.20
C THR A 132 -41.21 16.44 -2.20
N THR A 133 -41.97 15.74 -3.03
CA THR A 133 -41.45 14.91 -4.11
C THR A 133 -40.68 15.71 -5.14
N LEU A 134 -41.22 16.85 -5.59
CA LEU A 134 -40.51 17.78 -6.47
C LEU A 134 -39.19 18.23 -5.85
N ASN A 135 -39.20 18.56 -4.56
CA ASN A 135 -37.99 18.96 -3.85
C ASN A 135 -36.90 17.87 -3.85
N TYR A 136 -37.26 16.65 -3.46
CA TYR A 136 -36.32 15.52 -3.49
C TYR A 136 -35.85 15.18 -4.90
N ALA A 137 -36.75 15.24 -5.89
CA ALA A 137 -36.46 14.95 -7.29
C ALA A 137 -35.46 15.96 -7.88
N ILE A 138 -35.67 17.27 -7.65
CA ILE A 138 -34.75 18.33 -8.11
C ILE A 138 -33.37 18.14 -7.49
N GLN A 139 -33.30 17.90 -6.18
CA GLN A 139 -32.04 17.64 -5.48
C GLN A 139 -31.30 16.41 -6.03
N PHE A 140 -32.02 15.32 -6.29
CA PHE A 140 -31.44 14.14 -6.93
C PHE A 140 -30.86 14.47 -8.32
N CYS A 141 -31.64 15.15 -9.17
CA CYS A 141 -31.19 15.53 -10.51
C CYS A 141 -29.93 16.41 -10.47
N ARG A 142 -29.88 17.39 -9.55
CA ARG A 142 -28.68 18.24 -9.35
C ARG A 142 -27.45 17.42 -8.98
N GLY A 143 -27.59 16.42 -8.11
CA GLY A 143 -26.51 15.48 -7.80
C GLY A 143 -26.03 14.70 -9.03
N MET A 144 -26.96 14.17 -9.83
CA MET A 144 -26.61 13.42 -11.03
C MET A 144 -25.96 14.27 -12.13
N VAL A 145 -26.40 15.53 -12.30
CA VAL A 145 -25.74 16.50 -13.20
C VAL A 145 -24.28 16.70 -12.79
N HIS A 146 -24.03 16.97 -11.51
CA HIS A 146 -22.67 17.13 -10.99
C HIS A 146 -21.80 15.89 -11.25
N ALA A 147 -22.34 14.69 -11.03
CA ALA A 147 -21.60 13.45 -11.30
C ALA A 147 -21.21 13.31 -12.79
N GLN A 148 -22.11 13.70 -13.70
CA GLN A 148 -21.88 13.67 -15.14
C GLN A 148 -20.87 14.74 -15.62
N GLU A 149 -20.76 15.85 -14.89
CA GLU A 149 -19.74 16.88 -15.16
C GLU A 149 -18.35 16.48 -14.67
N GLN A 150 -18.25 15.78 -13.53
CA GLN A 150 -16.95 15.36 -12.96
C GLN A 150 -16.37 14.11 -13.64
N ILE A 151 -17.23 13.19 -14.06
CA ILE A 151 -16.81 11.89 -14.60
C ILE A 151 -17.37 11.74 -16.00
N ARG A 152 -16.48 11.75 -16.98
CA ARG A 152 -16.83 11.45 -18.37
C ARG A 152 -17.52 10.09 -18.43
N ASP A 153 -18.61 10.02 -19.20
CA ASP A 153 -19.34 8.80 -19.41
C ASP A 153 -19.91 8.19 -18.10
N PHE A 154 -20.24 9.02 -17.11
CA PHE A 154 -20.87 8.54 -15.88
C PHE A 154 -22.30 8.01 -16.10
N ALA A 155 -22.58 6.85 -15.51
CA ALA A 155 -23.92 6.34 -15.23
C ALA A 155 -23.89 5.60 -13.88
N HIS A 156 -24.92 5.71 -13.05
CA HIS A 156 -24.98 5.13 -11.71
C HIS A 156 -25.49 3.68 -11.71
N LEU A 157 -26.52 3.40 -12.51
CA LEU A 157 -27.08 2.09 -12.87
C LEU A 157 -27.71 1.29 -11.73
N ASP A 158 -27.87 1.92 -10.57
CA ASP A 158 -28.56 1.38 -9.40
C ASP A 158 -29.32 2.47 -8.66
N VAL A 159 -29.97 3.36 -9.42
CA VAL A 159 -30.85 4.39 -8.86
C VAL A 159 -32.06 3.70 -8.21
N LYS A 160 -32.21 3.89 -6.90
CA LYS A 160 -33.29 3.31 -6.08
C LYS A 160 -33.40 4.03 -4.72
N PRO A 161 -34.49 3.84 -3.96
CA PRO A 161 -34.68 4.49 -2.67
C PRO A 161 -33.62 4.19 -1.60
N GLU A 162 -32.94 3.03 -1.66
CA GLU A 162 -31.83 2.69 -0.76
C GLU A 162 -30.61 3.59 -0.96
N ASN A 163 -30.38 4.02 -2.20
CA ASN A 163 -29.20 4.77 -2.62
C ASN A 163 -29.44 6.30 -2.57
N CYS A 164 -30.51 6.71 -1.89
CA CYS A 164 -30.82 8.10 -1.59
C CYS A 164 -30.96 8.25 -0.06
N MET A 165 -30.17 9.12 0.54
CA MET A 165 -30.27 9.46 1.97
C MET A 165 -30.75 10.89 2.15
N LEU A 166 -31.57 11.12 3.17
CA LEU A 166 -32.05 12.43 3.56
C LEU A 166 -31.41 12.86 4.86
N THR A 167 -30.89 14.08 4.91
CA THR A 167 -30.45 14.72 6.16
C THR A 167 -31.66 15.10 7.02
N GLN A 168 -31.43 15.52 8.27
CA GLN A 168 -32.49 16.01 9.15
C GLN A 168 -33.15 17.29 8.59
N ASP A 169 -32.39 18.09 7.85
CA ASP A 169 -32.85 19.34 7.23
C ASP A 169 -33.48 19.13 5.84
N GLY A 170 -33.78 17.88 5.45
CA GLY A 170 -34.46 17.58 4.19
C GLY A 170 -33.59 17.66 2.94
N ILE A 171 -32.27 17.60 3.08
CA ILE A 171 -31.34 17.55 1.94
C ILE A 171 -31.20 16.10 1.48
N LEU A 172 -31.55 15.83 0.23
CA LEU A 172 -31.37 14.54 -0.41
C LEU A 172 -29.94 14.43 -0.97
N LYS A 173 -29.27 13.34 -0.62
CA LYS A 173 -27.94 12.97 -1.10
C LYS A 173 -27.94 11.59 -1.75
N VAL A 174 -27.39 11.52 -2.96
CA VAL A 174 -27.10 10.27 -3.66
C VAL A 174 -25.92 9.57 -2.99
N THR A 175 -26.03 8.26 -2.80
CA THR A 175 -25.01 7.41 -2.19
C THR A 175 -24.85 6.10 -2.98
N ASP A 176 -23.78 5.35 -2.71
CA ASP A 176 -23.47 4.03 -3.26
C ASP A 176 -23.30 3.96 -4.79
N PHE A 177 -22.12 4.34 -5.28
CA PHE A 177 -21.74 4.28 -6.71
C PHE A 177 -21.21 2.91 -7.18
N SER A 178 -21.49 1.83 -6.44
CA SER A 178 -20.87 0.52 -6.65
C SER A 178 -21.30 -0.25 -7.91
N LEU A 179 -22.32 0.22 -8.62
CA LEU A 179 -22.72 -0.29 -9.95
C LEU A 179 -22.46 0.73 -11.07
N SER A 180 -21.77 1.83 -10.79
CA SER A 180 -21.52 2.86 -11.80
C SER A 180 -20.76 2.32 -13.01
N ARG A 181 -20.96 2.94 -14.17
CA ARG A 181 -20.39 2.49 -15.45
C ARG A 181 -18.86 2.37 -15.43
N ALA A 182 -18.19 3.16 -14.61
CA ALA A 182 -16.75 3.06 -14.34
C ALA A 182 -16.29 1.67 -13.86
N LEU A 183 -17.23 0.81 -13.43
CA LEU A 183 -17.03 -0.52 -12.85
C LEU A 183 -17.49 -1.67 -13.77
N PHE A 184 -17.97 -1.43 -14.99
CA PHE A 184 -18.61 -2.51 -15.79
C PHE A 184 -17.69 -3.63 -16.26
N ALA A 185 -16.46 -3.31 -16.69
CA ALA A 185 -15.46 -4.33 -17.05
C ALA A 185 -15.18 -5.32 -15.90
N TRP A 186 -15.53 -4.95 -14.68
CA TRP A 186 -15.35 -5.75 -13.48
C TRP A 186 -16.58 -6.59 -13.10
N HIS A 187 -17.80 -6.06 -13.25
CA HIS A 187 -19.05 -6.81 -12.99
C HIS A 187 -19.26 -7.98 -13.96
N ALA A 188 -18.62 -7.94 -15.14
CA ALA A 188 -18.61 -9.01 -16.13
C ALA A 188 -17.58 -10.13 -15.87
N ALA A 189 -16.70 -9.98 -14.86
CA ALA A 189 -15.62 -10.94 -14.61
C ALA A 189 -16.15 -12.29 -14.05
N PRO A 190 -15.69 -13.44 -14.57
CA PRO A 190 -16.14 -14.75 -14.12
C PRO A 190 -15.82 -14.97 -12.63
N GLY A 191 -16.86 -15.15 -11.81
CA GLY A 191 -16.76 -15.33 -10.36
C GLY A 191 -17.31 -14.17 -9.53
N TYR A 192 -17.61 -13.01 -10.14
CA TYR A 192 -18.33 -11.93 -9.47
C TYR A 192 -19.83 -12.22 -9.46
N ARG A 193 -20.37 -12.70 -8.32
CA ARG A 193 -21.82 -12.84 -8.11
C ARG A 193 -22.24 -11.96 -6.93
N ARG A 194 -22.87 -10.83 -7.23
CA ARG A 194 -23.57 -10.04 -6.22
C ARG A 194 -24.89 -10.74 -5.91
N SER A 195 -25.19 -10.93 -4.61
CA SER A 195 -26.50 -11.42 -4.16
C SER A 195 -27.57 -10.42 -4.61
N THR A 196 -28.24 -10.69 -5.72
CA THR A 196 -29.55 -10.10 -5.99
C THR A 196 -30.48 -10.52 -4.86
N GLY A 197 -31.39 -9.64 -4.44
CA GLY A 197 -32.36 -9.93 -3.38
C GLY A 197 -33.06 -11.27 -3.62
N ARG A 198 -33.46 -11.94 -2.53
CA ARG A 198 -34.13 -13.25 -2.55
C ARG A 198 -35.31 -13.30 -3.54
N SER A 199 -35.01 -13.71 -4.76
CA SER A 199 -35.95 -14.30 -5.72
C SER A 199 -35.10 -15.10 -6.69
N GLY A 200 -35.17 -16.44 -6.57
CA GLY A 200 -34.32 -17.36 -7.33
C GLY A 200 -34.36 -17.06 -8.83
N ALA A 201 -33.21 -16.83 -9.43
CA ALA A 201 -33.03 -16.79 -10.88
C ALA A 201 -31.82 -17.63 -11.27
N ALA A 202 -31.93 -18.22 -12.46
CA ALA A 202 -31.12 -19.28 -13.00
C ALA A 202 -29.63 -18.91 -13.17
N LYS A 203 -28.78 -19.96 -13.18
CA LYS A 203 -27.31 -19.92 -13.13
C LYS A 203 -26.57 -19.20 -14.28
N ASN A 204 -27.25 -18.55 -15.25
CA ASN A 204 -26.65 -18.19 -16.55
C ASN A 204 -26.91 -16.76 -17.10
N GLU A 205 -27.39 -15.80 -16.31
CA GLU A 205 -27.57 -14.41 -16.80
C GLU A 205 -26.71 -13.44 -15.96
N ASN A 206 -25.73 -12.77 -16.58
CA ASN A 206 -24.92 -11.70 -15.99
C ASN A 206 -25.76 -10.41 -15.84
N LEU A 207 -26.80 -10.45 -15.01
CA LEU A 207 -27.64 -9.29 -14.71
C LEU A 207 -27.13 -8.57 -13.44
N ALA A 208 -26.88 -7.27 -13.53
CA ALA A 208 -26.53 -6.42 -12.39
C ALA A 208 -27.50 -5.23 -12.30
N GLY A 209 -27.96 -4.92 -11.08
CA GLY A 209 -28.94 -3.88 -10.82
C GLY A 209 -30.08 -4.38 -9.93
N THR A 210 -30.98 -3.48 -9.58
CA THR A 210 -32.17 -3.80 -8.77
C THR A 210 -33.36 -3.93 -9.71
N PHE A 211 -33.77 -5.18 -10.02
CA PHE A 211 -34.72 -5.50 -11.11
C PHE A 211 -35.91 -4.56 -11.26
N PRO A 212 -36.61 -4.12 -10.18
CA PRO A 212 -37.75 -3.22 -10.30
C PRO A 212 -37.45 -1.82 -10.85
N TYR A 213 -36.18 -1.39 -10.84
CA TYR A 213 -35.73 -0.08 -11.31
C TYR A 213 -34.87 -0.19 -12.58
N MET A 214 -34.49 -1.41 -12.99
CA MET A 214 -33.63 -1.61 -14.16
C MET A 214 -34.34 -1.16 -15.43
N SER A 215 -33.60 -0.48 -16.31
CA SER A 215 -34.11 -0.05 -17.60
C SER A 215 -34.19 -1.19 -18.62
N PRO A 216 -34.99 -1.04 -19.69
CA PRO A 216 -35.05 -2.01 -20.78
C PRO A 216 -33.68 -2.41 -21.33
N GLU A 217 -32.82 -1.44 -21.59
CA GLU A 217 -31.48 -1.67 -22.13
C GLU A 217 -30.56 -2.36 -21.12
N GLN A 218 -30.67 -2.12 -19.80
CA GLN A 218 -29.92 -2.90 -18.81
C GLN A 218 -30.26 -4.40 -18.81
N PHE A 219 -31.48 -4.78 -19.23
CA PHE A 219 -31.85 -6.20 -19.40
C PHE A 219 -31.41 -6.78 -20.75
N LEU A 220 -31.12 -5.95 -21.75
CA LEU A 220 -30.75 -6.38 -23.10
C LEU A 220 -29.24 -6.39 -23.31
N ASP A 221 -28.59 -5.30 -22.92
CA ASP A 221 -27.17 -5.04 -23.04
C ASP A 221 -26.71 -4.12 -21.89
N LEU A 222 -26.17 -4.74 -20.86
CA LEU A 222 -25.68 -4.02 -19.68
C LEU A 222 -24.45 -3.15 -20.00
N GLU A 223 -23.62 -3.53 -20.98
CA GLU A 223 -22.43 -2.76 -21.37
C GLU A 223 -22.81 -1.48 -22.14
N GLY A 224 -23.89 -1.55 -22.93
CA GLY A 224 -24.48 -0.41 -23.62
C GLY A 224 -25.29 0.55 -22.74
N ALA A 225 -25.53 0.19 -21.47
CA ALA A 225 -26.28 1.05 -20.53
C ALA A 225 -25.53 2.36 -20.24
N ASP A 226 -26.28 3.46 -20.21
CA ASP A 226 -25.73 4.81 -20.10
C ASP A 226 -26.59 5.70 -19.18
N ARG A 227 -26.45 7.03 -19.29
CA ARG A 227 -27.24 7.99 -18.51
C ARG A 227 -28.75 7.84 -18.71
N HIS A 228 -29.22 7.37 -19.86
CA HIS A 228 -30.66 7.19 -20.11
C HIS A 228 -31.22 6.04 -19.28
N SER A 229 -30.38 5.05 -18.92
CA SER A 229 -30.74 3.98 -17.99
C SER A 229 -31.01 4.52 -16.59
N ASP A 230 -30.20 5.48 -16.13
CA ASP A 230 -30.44 6.19 -14.88
C ASP A 230 -31.71 7.03 -14.91
N ILE A 231 -32.03 7.66 -16.05
CA ILE A 231 -33.25 8.44 -16.23
C ILE A 231 -34.49 7.56 -16.13
N TYR A 232 -34.44 6.34 -16.70
CA TYR A 232 -35.52 5.37 -16.55
C TYR A 232 -35.71 4.96 -15.07
N ALA A 233 -34.63 4.59 -14.41
CA ALA A 233 -34.65 4.20 -13.00
C ALA A 233 -35.12 5.36 -12.10
N PHE A 234 -34.75 6.60 -12.44
CA PHE A 234 -35.27 7.82 -11.81
C PHE A 234 -36.76 8.01 -12.06
N GLY A 235 -37.27 7.71 -13.26
CA GLY A 235 -38.71 7.70 -13.54
C GLY A 235 -39.48 6.72 -12.65
N VAL A 236 -38.92 5.52 -12.42
CA VAL A 236 -39.48 4.53 -11.48
C VAL A 236 -39.46 5.08 -10.05
N LEU A 237 -38.34 5.68 -9.64
CA LEU A 237 -38.18 6.30 -8.32
C LEU A 237 -39.17 7.46 -8.09
N LEU A 238 -39.33 8.34 -9.08
CA LEU A 238 -40.25 9.47 -9.05
C LEU A 238 -41.70 8.98 -8.96
N TYR A 239 -42.06 7.98 -9.76
CA TYR A 239 -43.36 7.33 -9.70
C TYR A 239 -43.65 6.77 -8.29
N GLU A 240 -42.67 6.10 -7.69
CA GLU A 240 -42.80 5.53 -6.35
C GLU A 240 -42.91 6.61 -5.27
N MET A 241 -42.17 7.71 -5.38
CA MET A 241 -42.33 8.85 -4.48
C MET A 241 -43.73 9.46 -4.56
N LEU A 242 -44.30 9.57 -5.77
CA LEU A 242 -45.64 10.15 -5.97
C LEU A 242 -46.77 9.24 -5.49
N THR A 243 -46.63 7.93 -5.63
CA THR A 243 -47.75 6.98 -5.44
C THR A 243 -47.59 6.03 -4.25
N GLY A 244 -46.39 5.93 -3.68
CA GLY A 244 -46.03 4.92 -2.69
C GLY A 244 -45.93 3.51 -3.25
N ARG A 245 -46.01 3.33 -4.57
CA ARG A 245 -45.96 2.03 -5.26
C ARG A 245 -45.08 2.10 -6.49
N ARG A 246 -44.50 0.97 -6.89
CA ARG A 246 -43.74 0.87 -8.13
C ARG A 246 -44.70 0.80 -9.34
N PRO A 247 -44.31 1.33 -10.51
CA PRO A 247 -45.15 1.34 -11.71
C PRO A 247 -45.39 -0.06 -12.29
N LEU A 248 -44.47 -1.00 -12.04
CA LEU A 248 -44.51 -2.37 -12.55
C LEU A 248 -44.21 -3.38 -11.42
N PHE A 249 -44.72 -4.60 -11.58
CA PHE A 249 -44.51 -5.70 -10.64
C PHE A 249 -44.32 -7.02 -11.37
N ALA A 250 -43.33 -7.80 -10.94
CA ALA A 250 -43.05 -9.14 -11.42
C ALA A 250 -42.41 -10.00 -10.32
N ARG A 251 -42.42 -11.33 -10.48
CA ARG A 251 -41.90 -12.29 -9.51
C ARG A 251 -40.58 -12.92 -9.93
N THR A 252 -40.33 -13.04 -11.23
CA THR A 252 -39.12 -13.68 -11.78
C THR A 252 -38.28 -12.70 -12.60
N ALA A 253 -36.99 -13.01 -12.79
CA ALA A 253 -36.10 -12.18 -13.61
C ALA A 253 -36.60 -12.02 -15.05
N ARG A 254 -37.11 -13.11 -15.64
CA ARG A 254 -37.70 -13.09 -16.99
C ARG A 254 -38.96 -12.22 -17.05
N GLU A 255 -39.84 -12.34 -16.07
CA GLU A 255 -41.02 -11.46 -15.99
C GLU A 255 -40.61 -10.00 -15.83
N TRP A 256 -39.62 -9.68 -14.99
CA TRP A 256 -39.09 -8.32 -14.85
C TRP A 256 -38.60 -7.78 -16.18
N ARG A 257 -37.80 -8.56 -16.92
CA ARG A 257 -37.36 -8.22 -18.27
C ARG A 257 -38.55 -7.93 -19.19
N ASP A 258 -39.54 -8.83 -19.22
CA ASP A 258 -40.72 -8.68 -20.08
C ASP A 258 -41.56 -7.44 -19.75
N VAL A 259 -41.83 -7.17 -18.46
CA VAL A 259 -42.64 -6.01 -18.07
C VAL A 259 -41.91 -4.70 -18.36
N HIS A 260 -40.60 -4.63 -18.11
CA HIS A 260 -39.83 -3.43 -18.42
C HIS A 260 -39.76 -3.18 -19.92
N LEU A 261 -39.65 -4.21 -20.75
CA LEU A 261 -39.61 -4.07 -22.22
C LEU A 261 -40.96 -3.74 -22.86
N LYS A 262 -42.08 -4.28 -22.34
CA LYS A 262 -43.35 -4.33 -23.09
C LYS A 262 -44.51 -3.57 -22.45
N VAL A 263 -44.48 -3.38 -21.13
CA VAL A 263 -45.66 -2.84 -20.40
C VAL A 263 -45.49 -1.35 -20.17
N THR A 264 -46.42 -0.56 -20.70
CA THR A 264 -46.55 0.87 -20.38
C THR A 264 -47.34 1.03 -19.08
N PRO A 265 -46.76 1.64 -18.03
CA PRO A 265 -47.45 1.79 -16.75
C PRO A 265 -48.54 2.86 -16.83
N VAL A 266 -49.53 2.74 -15.94
CA VAL A 266 -50.56 3.78 -15.75
C VAL A 266 -49.94 4.97 -15.03
N GLY A 267 -50.14 6.18 -15.54
CA GLY A 267 -49.56 7.41 -14.99
C GLY A 267 -49.96 7.69 -13.53
N PRO A 268 -49.06 8.32 -12.73
CA PRO A 268 -49.28 8.56 -11.30
C PRO A 268 -50.54 9.39 -11.01
N ARG A 269 -50.93 10.31 -11.90
CA ARG A 269 -52.12 11.16 -11.73
C ARG A 269 -53.43 10.39 -11.66
N THR A 270 -53.50 9.20 -12.28
CA THR A 270 -54.68 8.32 -12.19
C THR A 270 -54.87 7.78 -10.78
N MET A 271 -53.79 7.57 -10.04
CA MET A 271 -53.81 7.03 -8.66
C MET A 271 -53.84 8.15 -7.63
N VAL A 272 -53.18 9.26 -7.92
CA VAL A 272 -53.02 10.41 -7.02
C VAL A 272 -53.46 11.67 -7.78
N PRO A 273 -54.75 12.05 -7.72
CA PRO A 273 -55.29 13.17 -8.52
C PRO A 273 -54.66 14.54 -8.23
N SER A 274 -53.98 14.69 -7.09
CA SER A 274 -53.23 15.91 -6.75
C SER A 274 -51.91 16.04 -7.51
N VAL A 275 -51.48 15.03 -8.26
CA VAL A 275 -50.34 15.13 -9.19
C VAL A 275 -50.80 15.92 -10.41
N SER A 276 -50.07 16.98 -10.76
CA SER A 276 -50.36 17.78 -11.95
C SER A 276 -50.18 16.98 -13.24
N LYS A 277 -50.70 17.53 -14.33
CA LYS A 277 -50.55 16.90 -15.64
C LYS A 277 -49.07 16.94 -16.06
N GLU A 278 -48.40 18.04 -15.79
CA GLU A 278 -47.02 18.32 -16.15
C GLU A 278 -46.06 17.36 -15.43
N LEU A 279 -46.25 17.15 -14.12
CA LEU A 279 -45.46 16.20 -13.33
C LEU A 279 -45.72 14.75 -13.74
N ASN A 280 -46.97 14.42 -14.08
CA ASN A 280 -47.32 13.12 -14.63
C ASN A 280 -46.62 12.85 -15.96
N ASP A 281 -46.71 13.80 -16.89
CA ASP A 281 -46.17 13.65 -18.25
C ASP A 281 -44.64 13.57 -18.23
N LEU A 282 -43.97 14.34 -17.36
CA LEU A 282 -42.53 14.23 -17.13
C LEU A 282 -42.13 12.88 -16.50
N THR A 283 -42.89 12.39 -15.52
CA THR A 283 -42.63 11.07 -14.92
C THR A 283 -42.76 9.98 -15.97
N MET A 284 -43.77 10.07 -16.83
CA MET A 284 -44.03 9.10 -17.88
C MET A 284 -43.01 9.15 -19.02
N SER A 285 -42.50 10.34 -19.39
CA SER A 285 -41.45 10.46 -20.42
C SER A 285 -40.13 9.83 -19.97
N CYS A 286 -39.79 9.88 -18.67
CA CYS A 286 -38.64 9.16 -18.13
C CYS A 286 -38.80 7.63 -18.28
N LEU A 287 -40.04 7.11 -18.27
CA LEU A 287 -40.38 5.68 -18.33
C LEU A 287 -40.53 5.16 -19.77
N ASN A 288 -40.25 5.98 -20.78
CA ASN A 288 -40.28 5.56 -22.19
C ASN A 288 -39.31 4.40 -22.44
N LYS A 289 -39.71 3.46 -23.31
CA LYS A 289 -38.98 2.21 -23.51
C LYS A 289 -37.71 2.43 -24.33
N ASP A 290 -37.82 3.19 -25.41
CA ASP A 290 -36.68 3.64 -26.20
C ASP A 290 -35.93 4.72 -25.41
N PRO A 291 -34.62 4.57 -25.15
CA PRO A 291 -33.78 5.61 -24.57
C PRO A 291 -33.86 6.96 -25.30
N ALA A 292 -34.05 6.96 -26.64
CA ALA A 292 -34.12 8.18 -27.45
C ALA A 292 -35.39 9.00 -27.21
N ASP A 293 -36.43 8.39 -26.65
CA ASP A 293 -37.70 9.05 -26.30
C ASP A 293 -37.69 9.62 -24.87
N ARG A 294 -36.60 9.43 -24.12
CA ARG A 294 -36.45 9.96 -22.75
C ARG A 294 -35.81 11.36 -22.80
N PRO A 295 -35.92 12.16 -21.73
CA PRO A 295 -35.16 13.41 -21.63
C PRO A 295 -33.65 13.21 -21.84
N ASP A 296 -32.99 14.15 -22.52
CA ASP A 296 -31.58 14.00 -22.93
C ASP A 296 -30.59 13.80 -21.76
N ASN A 297 -30.86 14.46 -20.63
CA ASN A 297 -30.01 14.46 -19.44
C ASN A 297 -30.78 14.96 -18.21
N PHE A 298 -30.19 14.75 -17.02
CA PHE A 298 -30.77 15.19 -15.76
C PHE A 298 -30.90 16.71 -15.62
N GLY A 299 -30.13 17.50 -16.37
CA GLY A 299 -30.25 18.96 -16.38
C GLY A 299 -31.56 19.44 -17.02
N VAL A 300 -32.02 18.75 -18.08
CA VAL A 300 -33.35 19.00 -18.68
C VAL A 300 -34.45 18.65 -17.68
N ILE A 301 -34.34 17.49 -17.02
CA ILE A 301 -35.32 17.05 -16.02
C ILE A 301 -35.37 18.01 -14.83
N ALA A 302 -34.22 18.43 -14.30
CA ALA A 302 -34.13 19.38 -13.19
C ALA A 302 -34.86 20.69 -13.51
N LYS A 303 -34.61 21.27 -14.69
CA LYS A 303 -35.27 22.51 -15.14
C LYS A 303 -36.78 22.35 -15.25
N SER A 304 -37.25 21.22 -15.79
CA SER A 304 -38.68 20.93 -15.89
C SER A 304 -39.32 20.80 -14.51
N LEU A 305 -38.68 20.10 -13.57
CA LEU A 305 -39.18 19.97 -12.19
C LEU A 305 -39.17 21.31 -11.45
N GLU A 306 -38.14 22.14 -11.64
CA GLU A 306 -38.04 23.50 -11.06
C GLU A 306 -39.16 24.40 -11.58
N LEU A 307 -39.46 24.34 -12.89
CA LEU A 307 -40.57 25.07 -13.48
C LEU A 307 -41.92 24.63 -12.89
N ILE A 308 -42.15 23.32 -12.78
CA ILE A 308 -43.36 22.75 -12.18
C ILE A 308 -43.50 23.21 -10.72
N LEU A 309 -42.42 23.19 -9.94
CA LEU A 309 -42.43 23.66 -8.55
C LEU A 309 -42.80 25.14 -8.44
N TRP A 310 -42.26 25.98 -9.32
CA TRP A 310 -42.56 27.41 -9.36
C TRP A 310 -44.02 27.68 -9.76
N GLU A 311 -44.52 26.99 -10.79
CA GLU A 311 -45.88 27.18 -11.30
C GLU A 311 -46.94 26.69 -10.32
N GLU A 312 -46.71 25.58 -9.62
CA GLU A 312 -47.68 24.99 -8.69
C GLU A 312 -47.61 25.58 -7.27
N PHE A 313 -46.42 25.93 -6.79
CA PHE A 313 -46.19 26.27 -5.39
C PHE A 313 -45.53 27.65 -5.18
N HIS A 314 -45.11 28.33 -6.24
CA HIS A 314 -44.35 29.60 -6.17
C HIS A 314 -43.10 29.49 -5.29
N GLU A 315 -42.43 28.34 -5.38
CA GLU A 315 -41.23 28.03 -4.62
C GLU A 315 -40.04 27.83 -5.53
N GLU A 316 -38.88 28.24 -5.03
CA GLU A 316 -37.59 27.96 -5.64
C GLU A 316 -36.73 27.22 -4.63
N ILE A 317 -36.02 26.20 -5.10
CA ILE A 317 -35.00 25.53 -4.30
C ILE A 317 -33.70 26.25 -4.62
N PRO A 318 -33.08 26.94 -3.63
CA PRO A 318 -31.84 27.64 -3.86
C PRO A 318 -30.84 26.71 -4.54
N SER A 319 -30.34 27.10 -5.71
CA SER A 319 -29.21 26.41 -6.30
C SER A 319 -28.04 26.60 -5.35
N PRO A 320 -27.41 25.52 -4.87
CA PRO A 320 -26.24 25.69 -4.05
C PRO A 320 -25.21 26.44 -4.88
N THR A 321 -24.66 27.51 -4.31
CA THR A 321 -23.57 28.24 -4.96
C THR A 321 -22.45 27.23 -5.20
N PRO A 322 -21.89 27.10 -6.42
CA PRO A 322 -20.77 26.20 -6.65
C PRO A 322 -19.57 26.65 -5.82
N GLU A 323 -19.44 26.12 -4.60
CA GLU A 323 -18.27 26.36 -3.78
C GLU A 323 -17.09 25.65 -4.43
N GLN A 324 -16.26 26.43 -5.11
CA GLN A 324 -15.04 25.92 -5.72
C GLN A 324 -14.22 25.18 -4.68
N LEU A 325 -13.70 24.01 -5.05
CA LEU A 325 -12.83 23.25 -4.16
C LEU A 325 -11.61 24.07 -3.77
N GLU A 326 -11.28 24.03 -2.49
CA GLU A 326 -10.11 24.69 -1.93
C GLU A 326 -8.84 23.89 -2.22
N SER A 327 -7.68 24.53 -2.05
CA SER A 327 -6.37 23.90 -2.32
C SER A 327 -6.19 22.60 -1.52
N TRP A 328 -6.54 22.59 -0.24
CA TRP A 328 -6.44 21.39 0.61
C TRP A 328 -7.38 20.26 0.19
N GLU A 329 -8.54 20.57 -0.41
CA GLU A 329 -9.47 19.55 -0.90
C GLU A 329 -8.88 18.83 -2.11
N TYR A 330 -8.30 19.59 -3.05
CA TYR A 330 -7.56 19.01 -4.17
C TYR A 330 -6.34 18.20 -3.71
N SER A 331 -5.59 18.70 -2.72
CA SER A 331 -4.49 17.96 -2.11
C SER A 331 -4.95 16.64 -1.50
N ASN A 332 -6.08 16.63 -0.78
CA ASN A 332 -6.65 15.41 -0.21
C ASN A 332 -7.14 14.42 -1.28
N MET A 333 -7.69 14.89 -2.40
CA MET A 333 -8.02 14.05 -3.54
C MET A 333 -6.76 13.39 -4.12
N GLY A 334 -5.67 14.16 -4.27
CA GLY A 334 -4.37 13.63 -4.72
C GLY A 334 -3.82 12.55 -3.78
N VAL A 335 -3.80 12.82 -2.47
CA VAL A 335 -3.37 11.83 -1.46
C VAL A 335 -4.23 10.57 -1.51
N SER A 336 -5.56 10.72 -1.62
CA SER A 336 -6.49 9.60 -1.75
C SER A 336 -6.19 8.73 -2.98
N LEU A 337 -5.87 9.36 -4.11
CA LEU A 337 -5.48 8.66 -5.34
C LEU A 337 -4.12 7.97 -5.20
N CYS A 338 -3.15 8.56 -4.49
CA CYS A 338 -1.90 7.87 -4.14
C CYS A 338 -2.16 6.60 -3.32
N HIS A 339 -3.03 6.65 -2.31
CA HIS A 339 -3.43 5.47 -1.53
C HIS A 339 -4.17 4.41 -2.36
N LEU A 340 -4.83 4.81 -3.45
CA LEU A 340 -5.44 3.91 -4.43
C LEU A 340 -4.47 3.41 -5.51
N GLY A 341 -3.19 3.80 -5.46
CA GLY A 341 -2.19 3.45 -6.47
C GLY A 341 -2.31 4.21 -7.80
N ARG A 342 -3.17 5.22 -7.88
CA ARG A 342 -3.37 6.09 -9.06
C ARG A 342 -2.43 7.30 -9.02
N VAL A 343 -1.14 7.04 -8.88
CA VAL A 343 -0.12 8.07 -8.60
C VAL A 343 -0.02 9.11 -9.72
N THR A 344 -0.12 8.70 -10.99
CA THR A 344 -0.08 9.62 -12.13
C THR A 344 -1.27 10.59 -12.13
N GLU A 345 -2.47 10.10 -11.81
CA GLU A 345 -3.67 10.95 -11.72
C GLU A 345 -3.60 11.88 -10.51
N ALA A 346 -3.06 11.40 -9.38
CA ALA A 346 -2.87 12.20 -8.17
C ALA A 346 -2.08 13.50 -8.43
N ILE A 347 -1.07 13.45 -9.31
CA ILE A 347 -0.27 14.63 -9.69
C ILE A 347 -1.15 15.74 -10.26
N SER A 348 -2.12 15.41 -11.12
CA SER A 348 -3.03 16.41 -11.70
C SER A 348 -3.89 17.11 -10.63
N PHE A 349 -4.23 16.41 -9.55
CA PHE A 349 -4.96 16.99 -8.42
C PHE A 349 -4.05 17.88 -7.57
N PHE A 350 -2.79 17.52 -7.35
CA PHE A 350 -1.83 18.43 -6.73
C PHE A 350 -1.58 19.68 -7.57
N ASP A 351 -1.52 19.57 -8.90
CA ASP A 351 -1.41 20.72 -9.79
C ASP A 351 -2.64 21.65 -9.69
N ARG A 352 -3.84 21.08 -9.56
CA ARG A 352 -5.06 21.85 -9.28
C ARG A 352 -5.04 22.51 -7.90
N ALA A 353 -4.50 21.85 -6.89
CA ALA A 353 -4.29 22.44 -5.57
C ALA A 353 -3.35 23.66 -5.65
N LEU A 354 -2.24 23.51 -6.39
CA LEU A 354 -1.22 24.55 -6.56
C LEU A 354 -1.65 25.69 -7.47
N SER A 355 -2.58 25.46 -8.42
CA SER A 355 -3.19 26.54 -9.20
C SER A 355 -4.17 27.37 -8.37
N LYS A 356 -4.79 26.78 -7.34
CA LYS A 356 -5.60 27.51 -6.35
C LYS A 356 -4.75 28.28 -5.34
N SER A 357 -3.68 27.65 -4.86
CA SER A 357 -2.72 28.27 -3.94
C SER A 357 -1.32 27.76 -4.23
N SER A 358 -0.52 28.56 -4.93
CA SER A 358 0.89 28.23 -5.19
C SER A 358 1.75 28.23 -3.92
N ALA A 359 1.22 28.81 -2.84
CA ALA A 359 1.82 28.87 -1.51
C ALA A 359 1.29 27.76 -0.56
N ASP A 360 0.72 26.66 -1.06
CA ASP A 360 0.38 25.48 -0.26
C ASP A 360 1.62 24.53 -0.12
N PRO A 361 2.30 24.51 1.03
CA PRO A 361 3.46 23.64 1.24
C PRO A 361 3.08 22.16 1.32
N HIS A 362 1.85 21.81 1.72
CA HIS A 362 1.38 20.42 1.79
C HIS A 362 1.15 19.86 0.39
N ALA A 363 0.58 20.65 -0.52
CA ALA A 363 0.42 20.27 -1.92
C ALA A 363 1.77 20.00 -2.59
N TRP A 364 2.77 20.86 -2.38
CA TRP A 364 4.13 20.65 -2.88
C TRP A 364 4.77 19.39 -2.29
N LEU A 365 4.69 19.20 -0.96
CA LEU A 365 5.21 18.00 -0.31
C LEU A 365 4.60 16.72 -0.89
N ASN A 366 3.27 16.65 -0.98
CA ASN A 366 2.56 15.47 -1.44
C ASN A 366 2.81 15.19 -2.93
N LYS A 367 2.92 16.24 -3.76
CA LYS A 367 3.35 16.12 -5.16
C LYS A 367 4.76 15.55 -5.27
N GLY A 368 5.69 16.00 -4.42
CA GLY A 368 7.06 15.47 -4.37
C GLY A 368 7.08 13.98 -4.06
N VAL A 369 6.32 13.53 -3.05
CA VAL A 369 6.19 12.11 -2.69
C VAL A 369 5.62 11.29 -3.86
N ALA A 370 4.61 11.81 -4.56
CA ALA A 370 4.04 11.15 -5.73
C ALA A 370 5.05 11.03 -6.88
N LEU A 371 5.81 12.09 -7.17
CA LEU A 371 6.86 12.09 -8.20
C LEU A 371 7.99 11.11 -7.88
N GLY A 372 8.41 11.03 -6.61
CA GLY A 372 9.39 10.06 -6.14
C GLY A 372 8.93 8.61 -6.33
N THR A 373 7.63 8.35 -6.11
CA THR A 373 7.02 7.04 -6.35
C THR A 373 7.05 6.65 -7.83
N LEU A 374 6.99 7.63 -8.74
CA LEU A 374 7.15 7.42 -10.20
C LEU A 374 8.61 7.40 -10.65
N GLY A 375 9.58 7.52 -9.74
CA GLY A 375 11.01 7.56 -10.05
C GLY A 375 11.51 8.91 -10.58
N ASN A 376 10.68 9.96 -10.61
CA ASN A 376 11.10 11.31 -11.00
C ASN A 376 11.80 12.02 -9.84
N SER A 377 13.07 11.66 -9.62
CA SER A 377 13.88 12.19 -8.51
C SER A 377 14.13 13.71 -8.61
N ALA A 378 14.23 14.25 -9.83
CA ALA A 378 14.46 15.68 -10.04
C ALA A 378 13.23 16.51 -9.63
N GLY A 379 12.04 16.12 -10.11
CA GLY A 379 10.78 16.77 -9.74
C GLY A 379 10.42 16.59 -8.27
N GLU A 380 10.76 15.43 -7.68
CA GLU A 380 10.62 15.18 -6.25
C GLU A 380 11.38 16.22 -5.41
N ILE A 381 12.68 16.40 -5.68
CA ILE A 381 13.53 17.36 -4.94
C ILE A 381 13.06 18.79 -5.15
N GLU A 382 12.72 19.18 -6.39
CA GLU A 382 12.21 20.53 -6.69
C GLU A 382 10.95 20.83 -5.87
N CYS A 383 10.01 19.88 -5.79
CA CYS A 383 8.79 20.05 -4.99
C CYS A 383 9.09 20.26 -3.51
N TYR A 384 10.04 19.51 -2.92
CA TYR A 384 10.43 19.72 -1.53
C TYR A 384 11.12 21.07 -1.33
N GLU A 385 11.93 21.55 -2.28
CA GLU A 385 12.54 22.87 -2.23
C GLU A 385 11.50 23.98 -2.29
N ARG A 386 10.47 23.85 -3.12
CA ARG A 386 9.32 24.77 -3.16
C ARG A 386 8.58 24.79 -1.82
N ALA A 387 8.29 23.62 -1.24
CA ALA A 387 7.64 23.53 0.07
C ALA A 387 8.47 24.21 1.16
N LEU A 388 9.80 24.01 1.16
CA LEU A 388 10.73 24.59 2.13
C LEU A 388 10.97 26.10 1.93
N ALA A 389 10.86 26.60 0.69
CA ALA A 389 10.90 28.03 0.41
C ALA A 389 9.68 28.77 0.99
N ILE A 390 8.53 28.09 1.08
CA ILE A 390 7.30 28.62 1.69
C ILE A 390 7.38 28.48 3.22
N VAL A 391 7.73 27.28 3.72
CA VAL A 391 7.85 26.99 5.15
C VAL A 391 9.23 26.37 5.46
N PRO A 392 10.22 27.19 5.85
CA PRO A 392 11.57 26.71 6.18
C PRO A 392 11.59 25.74 7.37
N GLU A 393 10.65 25.88 8.31
CA GLU A 393 10.51 25.03 9.50
C GLU A 393 9.61 23.81 9.26
N TYR A 394 9.57 23.30 8.01
CA TYR A 394 8.76 22.13 7.67
C TYR A 394 9.54 20.83 7.82
N ALA A 395 9.51 20.25 9.02
CA ALA A 395 10.29 19.05 9.37
C ALA A 395 10.07 17.86 8.40
N ALA A 396 8.83 17.64 7.97
CA ALA A 396 8.48 16.54 7.04
C ALA A 396 9.10 16.74 5.65
N ALA A 397 9.16 17.98 5.15
CA ALA A 397 9.77 18.29 3.86
C ALA A 397 11.30 18.10 3.90
N TRP A 398 11.96 18.52 4.98
CA TRP A 398 13.38 18.24 5.20
C TRP A 398 13.66 16.73 5.25
N TYR A 399 12.85 15.98 6.00
CA TYR A 399 13.00 14.53 6.09
C TYR A 399 12.84 13.84 4.72
N ASN A 400 11.77 14.14 3.99
CA ASN A 400 11.51 13.55 2.68
C ASN A 400 12.56 13.94 1.63
N LYS A 401 13.07 15.18 1.68
CA LYS A 401 14.23 15.59 0.85
C LYS A 401 15.48 14.79 1.20
N GLY A 402 15.73 14.53 2.48
CA GLY A 402 16.83 13.66 2.94
C GLY A 402 16.72 12.23 2.40
N LEU A 403 15.52 11.63 2.44
CA LEU A 403 15.26 10.31 1.88
C LEU A 403 15.53 10.26 0.36
N ALA A 404 15.10 11.29 -0.39
CA ALA A 404 15.34 11.38 -1.82
C ALA A 404 16.84 11.48 -2.15
N LEU A 405 17.58 12.32 -1.43
CA LEU A 405 19.03 12.48 -1.60
C LEU A 405 19.81 11.21 -1.23
N TYR A 406 19.37 10.50 -0.18
CA TYR A 406 19.95 9.21 0.20
C TYR A 406 19.82 8.18 -0.93
N LYS A 407 18.65 8.07 -1.56
CA LYS A 407 18.43 7.16 -2.70
C LYS A 407 19.33 7.48 -3.90
N LEU A 408 19.75 8.75 -4.05
CA LEU A 408 20.70 9.19 -5.08
C LEU A 408 22.17 9.00 -4.68
N GLY A 409 22.45 8.44 -3.51
CA GLY A 409 23.82 8.26 -2.98
C GLY A 409 24.47 9.55 -2.47
N ARG A 410 23.71 10.65 -2.33
CA ARG A 410 24.19 11.96 -1.83
C ARG A 410 24.10 11.99 -0.30
N PHE A 411 24.90 11.15 0.35
CA PHE A 411 24.77 10.88 1.79
C PHE A 411 25.01 12.11 2.67
N GLU A 412 26.02 12.93 2.38
CA GLU A 412 26.31 14.16 3.14
C GLU A 412 25.14 15.15 3.12
N GLU A 413 24.52 15.35 1.95
CA GLU A 413 23.38 16.26 1.81
C GLU A 413 22.11 15.70 2.45
N ALA A 414 21.93 14.37 2.41
CA ALA A 414 20.86 13.71 3.13
C ALA A 414 21.00 13.93 4.65
N ILE A 415 22.21 13.78 5.19
CA ILE A 415 22.52 14.02 6.60
C ILE A 415 22.18 15.46 7.00
N LEU A 416 22.57 16.46 6.19
CA LEU A 416 22.21 17.87 6.44
C LEU A 416 20.69 18.09 6.48
N CYS A 417 19.94 17.43 5.59
CA CYS A 417 18.48 17.50 5.60
C CYS A 417 17.88 16.85 6.85
N TYR A 418 18.40 15.69 7.27
CA TYR A 418 17.98 15.05 8.52
C TYR A 418 18.29 15.92 9.74
N ASP A 419 19.45 16.57 9.78
CA ASP A 419 19.82 17.50 10.85
C ASP A 419 18.85 18.68 10.94
N ARG A 420 18.43 19.25 9.81
CA ARG A 420 17.41 20.30 9.77
C ARG A 420 16.05 19.79 10.26
N SER A 421 15.63 18.61 9.83
CA SER A 421 14.38 17.99 10.32
C SER A 421 14.41 17.76 11.84
N LEU A 422 15.52 17.24 12.36
CA LEU A 422 15.72 16.95 13.78
C LEU A 422 15.88 18.20 14.64
N ALA A 423 16.42 19.29 14.08
CA ALA A 423 16.45 20.59 14.77
C ALA A 423 15.04 21.16 15.02
N ILE A 424 14.11 20.88 14.12
CA ILE A 424 12.70 21.31 14.24
C ILE A 424 11.92 20.35 15.14
N ASN A 425 12.06 19.04 14.93
CA ASN A 425 11.43 18.01 15.74
C ASN A 425 12.44 16.89 16.11
N PRO A 426 13.04 16.97 17.32
CA PRO A 426 14.06 16.02 17.78
C PRO A 426 13.54 14.61 18.09
N HIS A 427 12.23 14.44 18.31
CA HIS A 427 11.62 13.20 18.80
C HIS A 427 11.15 12.27 17.67
N GLN A 428 11.88 12.24 16.55
CA GLN A 428 11.57 11.40 15.39
C GLN A 428 12.59 10.25 15.26
N ALA A 429 12.26 9.10 15.84
CA ALA A 429 13.14 7.92 15.83
C ALA A 429 13.53 7.47 14.40
N GLU A 430 12.59 7.55 13.46
CA GLU A 430 12.82 7.16 12.06
C GLU A 430 13.83 8.09 11.35
N VAL A 431 13.85 9.38 11.68
CA VAL A 431 14.82 10.33 11.10
C VAL A 431 16.21 10.05 11.63
N TRP A 432 16.35 9.75 12.93
CA TRP A 432 17.62 9.31 13.52
C TRP A 432 18.12 8.00 12.90
N LEU A 433 17.23 7.03 12.68
CA LEU A 433 17.56 5.78 11.99
C LEU A 433 18.10 6.05 10.59
N ASN A 434 17.38 6.81 9.76
CA ASN A 434 17.80 7.07 8.39
C ASN A 434 19.06 7.95 8.29
N LYS A 435 19.30 8.83 9.27
CA LYS A 435 20.58 9.54 9.41
C LYS A 435 21.73 8.56 9.71
N GLY A 436 21.53 7.60 10.61
CA GLY A 436 22.52 6.55 10.91
C GLY A 436 22.85 5.71 9.68
N ILE A 437 21.84 5.33 8.89
CA ILE A 437 22.03 4.58 7.64
C ILE A 437 22.86 5.39 6.62
N ALA A 438 22.57 6.69 6.48
CA ALA A 438 23.38 7.56 5.61
C ALA A 438 24.84 7.69 6.09
N LEU A 439 25.07 7.75 7.41
CA LEU A 439 26.41 7.76 8.00
C LEU A 439 27.15 6.44 7.79
N SER A 440 26.44 5.31 7.81
CA SER A 440 26.97 3.99 7.47
C SER A 440 27.52 3.96 6.06
N GLY A 441 26.79 4.56 5.09
CA GLY A 441 27.24 4.71 3.70
C GLY A 441 28.52 5.53 3.54
N LEU A 442 28.87 6.35 4.54
CA LEU A 442 30.12 7.13 4.59
C LEU A 442 31.22 6.49 5.45
N GLY A 443 30.97 5.32 6.05
CA GLY A 443 31.90 4.65 6.96
C GLY A 443 32.10 5.38 8.30
N ARG A 444 31.17 6.25 8.71
CA ARG A 444 31.25 7.04 9.95
C ARG A 444 30.63 6.27 11.13
N SER A 445 31.18 5.10 11.44
CA SER A 445 30.58 4.11 12.35
C SER A 445 30.30 4.63 13.77
N LYS A 446 31.13 5.52 14.31
CA LYS A 446 30.90 6.09 15.66
C LYS A 446 29.64 6.97 15.71
N GLU A 447 29.43 7.80 14.70
CA GLU A 447 28.27 8.69 14.63
C GLU A 447 27.00 7.92 14.27
N GLU A 448 27.13 6.88 13.45
CA GLU A 448 26.05 5.93 13.17
C GLU A 448 25.48 5.32 14.47
N VAL A 449 26.34 4.79 15.35
CA VAL A 449 25.91 4.22 16.64
C VAL A 449 25.17 5.26 17.49
N MET A 450 25.67 6.49 17.57
CA MET A 450 25.01 7.57 18.30
C MET A 450 23.61 7.89 17.76
N CYS A 451 23.43 7.85 16.44
CA CYS A 451 22.13 8.04 15.82
C CYS A 451 21.14 6.93 16.20
N TYR A 452 21.57 5.66 16.13
CA TYR A 452 20.70 4.54 16.52
C TYR A 452 20.41 4.50 18.03
N GLU A 453 21.34 4.98 18.87
CA GLU A 453 21.09 5.19 20.30
C GLU A 453 19.98 6.19 20.54
N ARG A 454 20.01 7.33 19.86
CA ARG A 454 18.94 8.32 19.96
C ARG A 454 17.60 7.73 19.50
N ALA A 455 17.59 7.00 18.39
CA ALA A 455 16.38 6.34 17.88
C ALA A 455 15.78 5.35 18.90
N THR A 456 16.60 4.51 19.53
CA THR A 456 16.15 3.51 20.51
C THR A 456 15.74 4.12 21.86
N VAL A 457 16.33 5.27 22.25
CA VAL A 457 15.86 6.03 23.42
C VAL A 457 14.50 6.69 23.16
N ILE A 458 14.31 7.29 21.99
CA ILE A 458 13.05 7.94 21.60
C ILE A 458 11.92 6.92 21.45
N GLN A 459 12.21 5.80 20.79
CA GLN A 459 11.25 4.72 20.58
C GLN A 459 11.87 3.38 20.97
N PRO A 460 11.76 2.97 22.26
CA PRO A 460 12.33 1.71 22.74
C PRO A 460 11.79 0.45 22.07
N SER A 461 10.62 0.54 21.43
CA SER A 461 9.98 -0.53 20.66
C SER A 461 10.42 -0.61 19.19
N HIS A 462 11.31 0.29 18.72
CA HIS A 462 11.75 0.35 17.32
C HIS A 462 12.76 -0.77 17.01
N VAL A 463 12.25 -1.91 16.53
CA VAL A 463 13.04 -3.13 16.28
C VAL A 463 14.20 -2.87 15.31
N ARG A 464 13.93 -2.19 14.19
CA ARG A 464 14.93 -1.96 13.14
C ARG A 464 16.09 -1.11 13.67
N ALA A 465 15.83 -0.11 14.52
CA ALA A 465 16.88 0.67 15.16
C ALA A 465 17.80 -0.18 16.07
N TRP A 466 17.25 -1.15 16.81
CA TRP A 466 18.06 -2.07 17.61
C TRP A 466 18.93 -2.99 16.74
N VAL A 467 18.38 -3.52 15.65
CA VAL A 467 19.12 -4.38 14.71
C VAL A 467 20.24 -3.60 14.01
N SER A 468 19.95 -2.39 13.53
CA SER A 468 20.96 -1.52 12.90
C SER A 468 22.03 -1.08 13.90
N LYS A 469 21.66 -0.80 15.17
CA LYS A 469 22.63 -0.53 16.24
C LYS A 469 23.58 -1.72 16.46
N ALA A 470 23.05 -2.94 16.50
CA ALA A 470 23.86 -4.13 16.66
C ALA A 470 24.87 -4.29 15.51
N ALA A 471 24.44 -4.11 14.26
CA ALA A 471 25.33 -4.17 13.09
C ALA A 471 26.44 -3.10 13.14
N ALA A 472 26.11 -1.86 13.54
CA ALA A 472 27.10 -0.80 13.68
C ALA A 472 28.12 -1.08 14.81
N LEU A 473 27.67 -1.66 15.93
CA LEU A 473 28.56 -2.08 17.02
C LEU A 473 29.47 -3.25 16.63
N MET A 474 28.99 -4.17 15.78
CA MET A 474 29.83 -5.22 15.20
C MET A 474 31.00 -4.63 14.40
N ASN A 475 30.75 -3.58 13.61
CA ASN A 475 31.78 -2.89 12.84
C ASN A 475 32.81 -2.14 13.71
N LEU A 476 32.46 -1.84 14.97
CA LEU A 476 33.35 -1.25 15.96
C LEU A 476 34.00 -2.29 16.89
N GLU A 477 33.80 -3.58 16.62
CA GLU A 477 34.28 -4.72 17.42
C GLU A 477 33.73 -4.76 18.86
N LEU A 478 32.61 -4.08 19.11
CA LEU A 478 31.93 -4.04 20.41
C LEU A 478 30.90 -5.18 20.51
N PHE A 479 31.40 -6.41 20.50
CA PHE A 479 30.57 -7.61 20.27
C PHE A 479 29.56 -7.92 21.39
N GLU A 480 29.90 -7.68 22.66
CA GLU A 480 28.95 -7.91 23.77
C GLU A 480 27.77 -6.93 23.73
N GLU A 481 28.04 -5.67 23.38
CA GLU A 481 27.02 -4.63 23.25
C GLU A 481 26.13 -4.89 22.02
N ALA A 482 26.73 -5.34 20.91
CA ALA A 482 26.01 -5.78 19.73
C ALA A 482 25.05 -6.93 20.06
N LYS A 483 25.52 -7.95 20.78
CA LYS A 483 24.71 -9.07 21.26
C LYS A 483 23.55 -8.57 22.13
N ALA A 484 23.79 -7.66 23.07
CA ALA A 484 22.74 -7.10 23.92
C ALA A 484 21.66 -6.35 23.12
N CYS A 485 22.05 -5.61 22.07
CA CYS A 485 21.11 -4.96 21.16
C CYS A 485 20.26 -5.98 20.39
N CYS A 486 20.86 -7.08 19.91
CA CYS A 486 20.11 -8.18 19.29
C CYS A 486 19.14 -8.85 20.28
N ASP A 487 19.57 -9.09 21.52
CA ASP A 487 18.70 -9.64 22.58
C ASP A 487 17.47 -8.75 22.80
N ARG A 488 17.66 -7.42 22.78
CA ARG A 488 16.56 -6.47 22.88
C ARG A 488 15.63 -6.49 21.67
N ALA A 489 16.18 -6.51 20.45
CA ALA A 489 15.40 -6.63 19.22
C ALA A 489 14.55 -7.91 19.19
N LEU A 490 15.13 -9.04 19.58
CA LEU A 490 14.47 -10.34 19.61
C LEU A 490 13.42 -10.46 20.72
N ALA A 491 13.59 -9.76 21.84
CA ALA A 491 12.55 -9.67 22.87
C ALA A 491 11.30 -8.92 22.37
N LEU A 492 11.48 -7.93 21.49
CA LEU A 492 10.39 -7.16 20.87
C LEU A 492 9.75 -7.92 19.69
N ALA A 493 10.59 -8.53 18.84
CA ALA A 493 10.16 -9.25 17.65
C ALA A 493 10.98 -10.54 17.47
N PRO A 494 10.52 -11.67 18.05
CA PRO A 494 11.25 -12.95 17.99
C PRO A 494 11.41 -13.54 16.59
N LYS A 495 10.61 -13.07 15.61
CA LYS A 495 10.58 -13.55 14.23
C LYS A 495 11.47 -12.76 13.26
N THR A 496 12.31 -11.86 13.76
CA THR A 496 13.24 -11.09 12.93
C THR A 496 14.51 -11.91 12.64
N ALA A 497 14.59 -12.53 11.45
CA ALA A 497 15.71 -13.41 11.08
C ALA A 497 17.08 -12.69 11.10
N GLU A 498 17.13 -11.44 10.60
CA GLU A 498 18.34 -10.61 10.61
C GLU A 498 18.92 -10.40 12.02
N ALA A 499 18.05 -10.23 13.03
CA ALA A 499 18.49 -10.05 14.42
C ALA A 499 19.14 -11.33 14.97
N TRP A 500 18.65 -12.51 14.58
CA TRP A 500 19.28 -13.79 14.93
C TRP A 500 20.65 -13.96 14.26
N VAL A 501 20.78 -13.56 12.99
CA VAL A 501 22.08 -13.59 12.28
C VAL A 501 23.08 -12.63 12.93
N ASN A 502 22.70 -11.39 13.20
CA ASN A 502 23.59 -10.42 13.84
C ASN A 502 24.02 -10.89 15.24
N LYS A 503 23.11 -11.52 16.00
CA LYS A 503 23.43 -12.16 17.29
C LYS A 503 24.42 -13.32 17.12
N ALA A 504 24.20 -14.18 16.12
CA ALA A 504 25.10 -15.29 15.83
C ALA A 504 26.50 -14.80 15.46
N SER A 505 26.60 -13.77 14.63
CA SER A 505 27.86 -13.13 14.24
C SER A 505 28.59 -12.56 15.46
N ALA A 506 27.90 -11.84 16.35
CA ALA A 506 28.46 -11.34 17.61
C ALA A 506 28.99 -12.47 18.51
N LEU A 507 28.21 -13.54 18.68
CA LEU A 507 28.61 -14.72 19.46
C LEU A 507 29.80 -15.45 18.83
N GLY A 508 29.87 -15.53 17.51
CA GLY A 508 31.00 -16.08 16.77
C GLY A 508 32.29 -15.30 17.00
N ALA A 509 32.21 -13.96 16.96
CA ALA A 509 33.34 -13.09 17.28
C ALA A 509 33.80 -13.24 18.75
N LEU A 510 32.87 -13.49 19.67
CA LEU A 510 33.14 -13.83 21.07
C LEU A 510 33.58 -15.28 21.29
N LYS A 511 33.76 -16.07 20.22
CA LYS A 511 34.11 -17.50 20.24
C LYS A 511 33.11 -18.40 20.98
N ARG A 512 31.87 -17.95 21.14
CA ARG A 512 30.74 -18.71 21.73
C ARG A 512 30.02 -19.49 20.63
N PHE A 513 30.74 -20.41 19.99
CA PHE A 513 30.32 -21.03 18.74
C PHE A 513 29.04 -21.86 18.83
N ASP A 514 28.82 -22.62 19.91
CA ASP A 514 27.58 -23.41 20.07
C ASP A 514 26.32 -22.51 20.15
N GLU A 515 26.41 -21.38 20.84
CA GLU A 515 25.32 -20.41 20.92
C GLU A 515 25.10 -19.69 19.58
N ALA A 516 26.19 -19.40 18.85
CA ALA A 516 26.10 -18.85 17.50
C ALA A 516 25.37 -19.81 16.56
N ILE A 517 25.70 -21.11 16.59
CA ILE A 517 25.03 -22.16 15.81
C ILE A 517 23.54 -22.20 16.14
N HIS A 518 23.17 -22.16 17.42
CA HIS A 518 21.76 -22.13 17.83
C HIS A 518 21.02 -20.92 17.26
N CYS A 519 21.63 -19.74 17.30
CA CYS A 519 21.05 -18.53 16.72
C CYS A 519 20.89 -18.64 15.20
N CYS A 520 21.88 -19.19 14.49
CA CYS A 520 21.77 -19.45 13.05
C CYS A 520 20.65 -20.45 12.71
N GLU A 521 20.44 -21.49 13.53
CA GLU A 521 19.34 -22.43 13.33
C GLU A 521 17.97 -21.78 13.47
N LYS A 522 17.82 -20.83 14.40
CA LYS A 522 16.61 -20.00 14.50
C LYS A 522 16.43 -19.11 13.27
N ALA A 523 17.50 -18.47 12.79
CA ALA A 523 17.45 -17.63 11.59
C ALA A 523 17.03 -18.44 10.35
N VAL A 524 17.67 -19.58 10.09
CA VAL A 524 17.36 -20.48 8.96
C VAL A 524 15.95 -21.06 9.05
N ALA A 525 15.45 -21.36 10.26
CA ALA A 525 14.08 -21.82 10.43
C ALA A 525 13.04 -20.74 10.10
N LEU A 526 13.38 -19.46 10.27
CA LEU A 526 12.53 -18.33 9.90
C LEU A 526 12.63 -17.99 8.41
N ASP A 527 13.85 -17.99 7.87
CA ASP A 527 14.13 -17.75 6.46
C ASP A 527 15.24 -18.70 5.95
N PRO A 528 14.87 -19.80 5.28
CA PRO A 528 15.83 -20.75 4.73
C PRO A 528 16.70 -20.20 3.58
N GLN A 529 16.27 -19.09 2.95
CA GLN A 529 16.96 -18.47 1.81
C GLN A 529 17.98 -17.39 2.23
N LEU A 530 18.10 -17.13 3.53
CA LEU A 530 19.03 -16.13 4.07
C LEU A 530 20.47 -16.67 4.07
N CYS A 531 21.24 -16.34 3.04
CA CYS A 531 22.64 -16.76 2.84
C CYS A 531 23.53 -16.45 4.06
N GLU A 532 23.37 -15.27 4.65
CA GLU A 532 24.17 -14.80 5.79
C GLU A 532 24.02 -15.70 7.01
N ALA A 533 22.84 -16.30 7.21
CA ALA A 533 22.60 -17.24 8.31
C ALA A 533 23.40 -18.54 8.12
N TRP A 534 23.45 -19.05 6.89
CA TRP A 534 24.23 -20.25 6.54
C TRP A 534 25.73 -19.98 6.63
N ILE A 535 26.20 -18.83 6.15
CA ILE A 535 27.60 -18.42 6.27
C ILE A 535 28.01 -18.33 7.74
N CYS A 536 27.22 -17.64 8.58
CA CYS A 536 27.50 -17.53 10.01
C CYS A 536 27.51 -18.90 10.70
N LYS A 537 26.61 -19.82 10.30
CA LYS A 537 26.59 -21.20 10.82
C LYS A 537 27.87 -21.95 10.44
N GLY A 538 28.28 -21.85 9.17
CA GLY A 538 29.50 -22.45 8.66
C GLY A 538 30.74 -21.97 9.40
N LEU A 539 30.86 -20.65 9.60
CA LEU A 539 31.94 -20.04 10.38
C LEU A 539 32.02 -20.57 11.81
N ALA A 540 30.89 -20.64 12.51
CA ALA A 540 30.85 -21.15 13.87
C ALA A 540 31.20 -22.65 13.95
N LEU A 541 30.74 -23.45 12.99
CA LEU A 541 31.10 -24.87 12.89
C LEU A 541 32.59 -25.08 12.59
N GLY A 542 33.16 -24.27 11.71
CA GLY A 542 34.60 -24.26 11.43
C GLY A 542 35.42 -23.89 12.67
N GLY A 543 34.94 -22.93 13.47
CA GLY A 543 35.53 -22.58 14.77
C GLY A 543 35.55 -23.73 15.78
N LEU A 544 34.64 -24.70 15.65
CA LEU A 544 34.62 -25.95 16.43
C LEU A 544 35.35 -27.11 15.74
N GLY A 545 35.95 -26.91 14.57
CA GLY A 545 36.59 -27.95 13.77
C GLY A 545 35.62 -28.93 13.09
N ARG A 546 34.31 -28.62 13.06
CA ARG A 546 33.26 -29.47 12.44
C ARG A 546 33.18 -29.23 10.92
N PHE A 547 34.31 -29.38 10.23
CA PHE A 547 34.48 -29.08 8.81
C PHE A 547 33.47 -29.77 7.86
N PRO A 548 33.03 -31.04 8.09
CA PRO A 548 32.01 -31.65 7.23
C PRO A 548 30.66 -30.92 7.27
N GLU A 549 30.25 -30.42 8.44
CA GLU A 549 28.99 -29.68 8.60
C GLU A 549 29.12 -28.23 8.11
N GLU A 550 30.30 -27.64 8.29
CA GLU A 550 30.64 -26.33 7.72
C GLU A 550 30.48 -26.34 6.19
N THR A 551 31.07 -27.33 5.49
CA THR A 551 30.95 -27.41 4.02
C THR A 551 29.50 -27.52 3.53
N ARG A 552 28.64 -28.25 4.25
CA ARG A 552 27.19 -28.33 3.95
C ARG A 552 26.50 -26.98 4.07
N CYS A 553 26.92 -26.12 4.99
CA CYS A 553 26.36 -24.77 5.12
C CYS A 553 26.72 -23.89 3.92
N TYR A 554 27.97 -23.97 3.45
CA TYR A 554 28.37 -23.26 2.23
C TYR A 554 27.73 -23.85 0.97
N GLU A 555 27.51 -25.17 0.90
CA GLU A 555 26.70 -25.78 -0.17
C GLU A 555 25.29 -25.19 -0.20
N LYS A 556 24.63 -25.02 0.95
CA LYS A 556 23.34 -24.33 1.00
C LYS A 556 23.40 -22.90 0.53
N THR A 557 24.46 -22.16 0.88
CA THR A 557 24.66 -20.80 0.36
C THR A 557 24.81 -20.79 -1.16
N LEU A 558 25.51 -21.78 -1.72
CA LEU A 558 25.76 -21.92 -3.16
C LEU A 558 24.55 -22.45 -3.94
N ASP A 559 23.71 -23.29 -3.32
CA ASP A 559 22.40 -23.69 -3.86
C ASP A 559 21.51 -22.46 -4.08
N ILE A 560 21.57 -21.48 -3.17
CA ILE A 560 20.80 -20.23 -3.22
C ILE A 560 21.44 -19.22 -4.17
N ASN A 561 22.76 -19.01 -4.04
CA ASN A 561 23.53 -18.08 -4.86
C ASN A 561 24.83 -18.76 -5.37
N PRO A 562 24.80 -19.33 -6.60
CA PRO A 562 25.94 -20.03 -7.18
C PRO A 562 27.18 -19.15 -7.42
N SER A 563 27.02 -17.83 -7.51
CA SER A 563 28.12 -16.87 -7.71
C SER A 563 28.63 -16.24 -6.41
N HIS A 564 28.27 -16.80 -5.25
CA HIS A 564 28.71 -16.29 -3.95
C HIS A 564 30.20 -16.58 -3.69
N PHE A 565 31.06 -15.61 -3.97
CA PHE A 565 32.52 -15.71 -3.83
C PHE A 565 32.95 -16.29 -2.46
N GLU A 566 32.47 -15.71 -1.37
CA GLU A 566 32.91 -16.07 -0.02
C GLU A 566 32.59 -17.53 0.33
N ALA A 567 31.48 -18.06 -0.19
CA ALA A 567 31.07 -19.42 0.10
C ALA A 567 31.97 -20.43 -0.63
N TRP A 568 32.35 -20.14 -1.89
CA TRP A 568 33.34 -20.94 -2.62
C TRP A 568 34.69 -20.94 -1.93
N TYR A 569 35.19 -19.76 -1.56
CA TYR A 569 36.47 -19.62 -0.85
C TYR A 569 36.47 -20.40 0.47
N ARG A 570 35.46 -20.18 1.32
CA ARG A 570 35.39 -20.84 2.65
C ARG A 570 35.12 -22.35 2.55
N LYS A 571 34.35 -22.80 1.56
CA LYS A 571 34.19 -24.24 1.29
C LYS A 571 35.53 -24.87 0.91
N GLY A 572 36.31 -24.22 0.03
CA GLY A 572 37.66 -24.65 -0.32
C GLY A 572 38.58 -24.73 0.90
N PHE A 573 38.53 -23.72 1.76
CA PHE A 573 39.31 -23.70 3.00
C PHE A 573 38.96 -24.86 3.94
N ALA A 574 37.67 -25.11 4.18
CA ALA A 574 37.20 -26.22 5.00
C ALA A 574 37.60 -27.59 4.40
N LEU A 575 37.51 -27.75 3.09
CA LEU A 575 37.95 -28.97 2.38
C LEU A 575 39.45 -29.21 2.51
N ASN A 576 40.25 -28.15 2.48
CA ASN A 576 41.69 -28.23 2.72
C ASN A 576 42.02 -28.75 4.12
N ASN A 577 41.34 -28.24 5.15
CA ASN A 577 41.53 -28.72 6.52
C ASN A 577 41.11 -30.18 6.71
N MET A 578 40.24 -30.70 5.85
CA MET A 578 39.87 -32.12 5.79
C MET A 578 40.83 -32.97 4.92
N GLY A 579 41.85 -32.38 4.30
CA GLY A 579 42.76 -33.07 3.37
C GLY A 579 42.16 -33.41 2.01
N ARG A 580 40.99 -32.86 1.66
CA ARG A 580 40.29 -33.07 0.39
C ARG A 580 40.76 -32.05 -0.66
N PHE A 581 42.06 -32.09 -0.96
CA PHE A 581 42.74 -31.04 -1.73
C PHE A 581 42.19 -30.83 -3.15
N GLU A 582 41.85 -31.88 -3.91
CA GLU A 582 41.28 -31.74 -5.26
C GLU A 582 39.95 -30.98 -5.27
N GLU A 583 39.08 -31.26 -4.31
CA GLU A 583 37.80 -30.56 -4.19
C GLU A 583 38.00 -29.12 -3.71
N ALA A 584 38.99 -28.89 -2.84
CA ALA A 584 39.39 -27.55 -2.44
C ALA A 584 39.88 -26.72 -3.63
N ILE A 585 40.75 -27.30 -4.47
CA ILE A 585 41.25 -26.68 -5.72
C ILE A 585 40.08 -26.29 -6.63
N SER A 586 39.12 -27.19 -6.83
CA SER A 586 37.93 -26.90 -7.63
C SER A 586 37.10 -25.74 -7.07
N CYS A 587 36.94 -25.66 -5.74
CA CYS A 587 36.26 -24.54 -5.10
C CYS A 587 37.01 -23.22 -5.28
N TYR A 588 38.34 -23.23 -5.16
CA TYR A 588 39.15 -22.04 -5.40
C TYR A 588 39.12 -21.59 -6.86
N ASP A 589 39.03 -22.52 -7.82
CA ASP A 589 38.82 -22.19 -9.23
C ASP A 589 37.49 -21.47 -9.46
N GLN A 590 36.40 -21.90 -8.81
CA GLN A 590 35.13 -21.19 -8.86
C GLN A 590 35.23 -19.78 -8.23
N ALA A 591 35.87 -19.66 -7.07
CA ALA A 591 36.10 -18.38 -6.41
C ALA A 591 36.93 -17.41 -7.29
N LEU A 592 37.99 -17.90 -7.95
CA LEU A 592 38.81 -17.13 -8.87
C LEU A 592 38.10 -16.80 -10.19
N GLY A 593 37.16 -17.64 -10.63
CA GLY A 593 36.25 -17.31 -11.73
C GLY A 593 35.41 -16.06 -11.44
N ILE A 594 35.05 -15.84 -10.17
CA ILE A 594 34.28 -14.67 -9.71
C ILE A 594 35.19 -13.47 -9.43
N LYS A 595 36.28 -13.67 -8.68
CA LYS A 595 37.30 -12.64 -8.38
C LYS A 595 38.70 -13.12 -8.81
N PRO A 596 39.11 -12.89 -10.07
CA PRO A 596 40.35 -13.43 -10.62
C PRO A 596 41.63 -12.81 -10.05
N LYS A 597 41.51 -11.66 -9.38
CA LYS A 597 42.62 -10.90 -8.79
C LYS A 597 42.72 -11.07 -7.27
N ASP A 598 42.06 -12.08 -6.69
CA ASP A 598 42.17 -12.33 -5.25
C ASP A 598 43.47 -13.08 -4.94
N THR A 599 44.42 -12.37 -4.34
CA THR A 599 45.77 -12.90 -4.02
C THR A 599 45.68 -14.08 -3.05
N GLU A 600 44.82 -13.99 -2.04
CA GLU A 600 44.72 -15.00 -0.98
C GLU A 600 44.21 -16.33 -1.53
N VAL A 601 43.20 -16.28 -2.41
CA VAL A 601 42.67 -17.49 -3.07
C VAL A 601 43.73 -18.17 -3.93
N TRP A 602 44.55 -17.41 -4.66
CA TRP A 602 45.68 -17.96 -5.43
C TRP A 602 46.71 -18.66 -4.52
N VAL A 603 47.04 -18.06 -3.37
CA VAL A 603 47.94 -18.67 -2.37
C VAL A 603 47.34 -19.96 -1.80
N LYS A 604 46.07 -19.95 -1.38
CA LYS A 604 45.40 -21.16 -0.84
C LYS A 604 45.29 -22.27 -1.87
N LYS A 605 45.03 -21.94 -3.14
CA LYS A 605 45.06 -22.92 -4.25
C LYS A 605 46.45 -23.52 -4.43
N GLY A 606 47.50 -22.67 -4.45
CA GLY A 606 48.89 -23.11 -4.56
C GLY A 606 49.33 -24.05 -3.43
N LEU A 607 48.94 -23.74 -2.19
CA LEU A 607 49.18 -24.60 -1.03
C LEU A 607 48.53 -25.99 -1.19
N SER A 608 47.30 -26.03 -1.68
CA SER A 608 46.55 -27.28 -1.92
C SER A 608 47.22 -28.14 -3.00
N LEU A 609 47.69 -27.51 -4.08
CA LEU A 609 48.44 -28.18 -5.16
C LEU A 609 49.79 -28.70 -4.66
N SER A 610 50.51 -27.93 -3.84
CA SER A 610 51.79 -28.33 -3.26
C SER A 610 51.62 -29.52 -2.32
N ALA A 611 50.54 -29.57 -1.53
CA ALA A 611 50.22 -30.71 -0.66
C ALA A 611 49.92 -32.00 -1.46
N LYS A 612 49.53 -31.87 -2.72
CA LYS A 612 49.32 -32.96 -3.68
C LYS A 612 50.54 -33.27 -4.55
N SER A 613 51.70 -32.67 -4.24
CA SER A 613 52.94 -32.80 -5.01
C SER A 613 52.85 -32.31 -6.47
N ARG A 614 51.84 -31.49 -6.81
CA ARG A 614 51.72 -30.81 -8.12
C ARG A 614 52.50 -29.50 -8.08
N PHE A 615 53.81 -29.61 -7.89
CA PHE A 615 54.66 -28.49 -7.50
C PHE A 615 54.76 -27.40 -8.59
N GLU A 616 54.80 -27.75 -9.87
CA GLU A 616 54.86 -26.78 -10.98
C GLU A 616 53.60 -25.90 -11.03
N GLU A 617 52.43 -26.50 -10.87
CA GLU A 617 51.15 -25.79 -10.86
C GLU A 617 51.01 -24.93 -9.59
N ALA A 618 51.52 -25.42 -8.46
CA ALA A 618 51.58 -24.65 -7.22
C ALA A 618 52.46 -23.40 -7.38
N VAL A 619 53.66 -23.53 -7.96
CA VAL A 619 54.54 -22.39 -8.27
C VAL A 619 53.85 -21.40 -9.20
N ALA A 620 53.14 -21.86 -10.22
CA ALA A 620 52.38 -20.98 -11.12
C ALA A 620 51.28 -20.20 -10.39
N CYS A 621 50.60 -20.81 -9.40
CA CYS A 621 49.62 -20.12 -8.56
C CYS A 621 50.28 -19.03 -7.70
N PHE A 622 51.43 -19.31 -7.09
CA PHE A 622 52.16 -18.30 -6.32
C PHE A 622 52.70 -17.18 -7.21
N ASP A 623 53.15 -17.48 -8.43
CA ASP A 623 53.53 -16.45 -9.41
C ASP A 623 52.35 -15.54 -9.77
N ARG A 624 51.14 -16.09 -9.92
CA ARG A 624 49.93 -15.30 -10.15
C ARG A 624 49.61 -14.41 -8.95
N ALA A 625 49.69 -14.93 -7.73
CA ALA A 625 49.54 -14.15 -6.50
C ALA A 625 50.55 -13.00 -6.42
N LEU A 626 51.84 -13.28 -6.71
CA LEU A 626 52.92 -12.30 -6.64
C LEU A 626 52.90 -11.27 -7.77
N ASN A 627 52.30 -11.59 -8.92
CA ASN A 627 52.04 -10.61 -9.97
C ASN A 627 50.92 -9.63 -9.58
N ILE A 628 49.99 -10.05 -8.71
CA ILE A 628 48.94 -9.17 -8.16
C ILE A 628 49.50 -8.36 -6.99
N ASP A 629 50.17 -9.02 -6.04
CA ASP A 629 50.86 -8.40 -4.91
C ASP A 629 52.29 -8.93 -4.77
N SER A 630 53.24 -8.16 -5.29
CA SER A 630 54.67 -8.49 -5.26
C SER A 630 55.29 -8.49 -3.85
N ARG A 631 54.58 -7.95 -2.85
CA ARG A 631 55.04 -7.83 -1.46
C ARG A 631 54.41 -8.88 -0.53
N HIS A 632 53.63 -9.82 -1.06
CA HIS A 632 52.99 -10.86 -0.26
C HIS A 632 54.01 -11.88 0.28
N ALA A 633 54.44 -11.71 1.53
CA ALA A 633 55.51 -12.51 2.13
C ALA A 633 55.20 -14.02 2.17
N GLU A 634 53.96 -14.39 2.54
CA GLU A 634 53.54 -15.80 2.60
C GLU A 634 53.58 -16.49 1.21
N ALA A 635 53.28 -15.75 0.14
CA ALA A 635 53.31 -16.29 -1.23
C ALA A 635 54.76 -16.56 -1.67
N TRP A 636 55.69 -15.66 -1.34
CA TRP A 636 57.12 -15.87 -1.55
C TRP A 636 57.65 -17.08 -0.76
N LEU A 637 57.26 -17.20 0.51
CA LEU A 637 57.67 -18.30 1.37
C LEU A 637 57.21 -19.64 0.80
N ASN A 638 55.91 -19.76 0.53
CA ASN A 638 55.31 -21.00 0.02
C ASN A 638 55.86 -21.35 -1.36
N LYS A 639 56.08 -20.37 -2.25
CA LYS A 639 56.76 -20.60 -3.52
C LYS A 639 58.17 -21.17 -3.33
N GLY A 640 58.94 -20.61 -2.41
CA GLY A 640 60.30 -21.05 -2.12
C GLY A 640 60.37 -22.48 -1.57
N LEU A 641 59.47 -22.82 -0.64
CA LEU A 641 59.32 -24.17 -0.09
C LEU A 641 58.91 -25.17 -1.18
N THR A 642 57.93 -24.83 -2.02
CA THR A 642 57.50 -25.67 -3.14
C THR A 642 58.62 -25.87 -4.17
N LEU A 643 59.42 -24.84 -4.48
CA LEU A 643 60.57 -24.94 -5.40
C LEU A 643 61.68 -25.86 -4.87
N ARG A 644 61.91 -25.87 -3.55
CA ARG A 644 62.82 -26.83 -2.92
C ARG A 644 62.35 -28.26 -3.11
N ASN A 645 61.05 -28.52 -2.89
CA ASN A 645 60.46 -29.84 -3.10
C ASN A 645 60.47 -30.28 -4.57
N LEU A 646 60.45 -29.32 -5.50
CA LEU A 646 60.60 -29.54 -6.94
C LEU A 646 62.07 -29.79 -7.37
N GLY A 647 63.04 -29.75 -6.45
CA GLY A 647 64.46 -29.94 -6.75
C GLY A 647 65.19 -28.68 -7.25
N SER A 648 64.54 -27.52 -7.24
CA SER A 648 65.12 -26.22 -7.63
C SER A 648 65.60 -25.42 -6.41
N GLY A 649 66.49 -26.01 -5.61
CA GLY A 649 66.92 -25.48 -4.30
C GLY A 649 67.40 -24.02 -4.33
N SER A 650 68.25 -23.64 -5.28
CA SER A 650 68.82 -22.28 -5.36
C SER A 650 67.77 -21.19 -5.62
N ARG A 651 66.78 -21.47 -6.48
CA ARG A 651 65.65 -20.55 -6.73
C ARG A 651 64.68 -20.51 -5.55
N GLY A 652 64.51 -21.66 -4.89
CA GLY A 652 63.73 -21.75 -3.65
C GLY A 652 64.32 -20.86 -2.54
N ASP A 653 65.63 -20.94 -2.33
CA ASP A 653 66.36 -20.16 -1.32
C ASP A 653 66.23 -18.65 -1.54
N GLN A 654 66.31 -18.20 -2.79
CA GLN A 654 66.10 -16.79 -3.15
C GLN A 654 64.67 -16.32 -2.81
N CYS A 655 63.66 -17.15 -3.06
CA CYS A 655 62.27 -16.82 -2.74
C CYS A 655 62.07 -16.74 -1.22
N ILE A 656 62.67 -17.65 -0.44
CA ILE A 656 62.60 -17.65 1.03
C ILE A 656 63.31 -16.42 1.60
N GLN A 657 64.51 -16.08 1.11
CA GLN A 657 65.21 -14.84 1.49
C GLN A 657 64.37 -13.60 1.22
N ARG A 658 63.65 -13.58 0.09
CA ARG A 658 62.74 -12.48 -0.25
C ARG A 658 61.55 -12.41 0.70
N ALA A 659 60.97 -13.55 1.08
CA ALA A 659 59.88 -13.61 2.07
C ALA A 659 60.32 -13.05 3.42
N ILE A 660 61.48 -13.48 3.92
CA ILE A 660 62.05 -13.02 5.20
C ILE A 660 62.36 -11.52 5.16
N ALA A 661 62.84 -11.00 4.02
CA ALA A 661 63.08 -9.57 3.87
C ALA A 661 61.79 -8.73 3.89
N LEU A 662 60.65 -9.32 3.48
CA LEU A 662 59.33 -8.67 3.51
C LEU A 662 58.66 -8.80 4.88
N ASP A 663 58.84 -9.95 5.55
CA ASP A 663 58.35 -10.23 6.89
C ASP A 663 59.37 -11.08 7.68
N PRO A 664 60.20 -10.45 8.53
CA PRO A 664 61.19 -11.15 9.33
C PRO A 664 60.59 -12.09 10.39
N THR A 665 59.29 -11.98 10.70
CA THR A 665 58.64 -12.82 11.72
C THR A 665 58.38 -14.25 11.26
N LEU A 666 58.54 -14.53 9.96
CA LEU A 666 58.42 -15.89 9.39
C LEU A 666 59.52 -16.87 9.85
N LEU A 667 60.45 -16.43 10.71
CA LEU A 667 61.52 -17.24 11.32
C LEU A 667 61.27 -17.63 12.79
N SER A 668 60.24 -17.06 13.44
CA SER A 668 59.83 -17.42 14.81
C SER A 668 58.75 -18.48 14.80
#